data_AF-A0AAF0INR5-F1
#
_entry.id   AF-A0AAF0INR5-F1
#
_cell.length_a   1.000
_cell.length_b   1.000
_cell.length_c   1.000
_cell.angle_alpha   90.00
_cell.angle_beta   90.00
_cell.angle_gamma   90.00
#
_symmetry.space_group_name_H-M   'P 1'
#
loop_
_entity.id
_entity.type
_entity.pdbx_description
1 polymer ?
#
loop_
_entity_poly.entity_id
_entity_poly.type
_entity_poly.pdbx_seq_one_letter_code
_entity_poly.pdbx_strand_id
1 'polypeptide(L)'
;MTSNIPATMKAWIVQDKGFADLQQTETPKVDPNGILVKVHNVALNPTDWKHLDFFGVKGATLGSDFVGTVIEKGKDCKSDIALGERVAGWVHGGIRVGTGAFAEYLTTYPEAVIKVPENVSDELAAGLGIPGFTAYMGLYQGQHLGLEPPSPSLDSLPPVNNSKKLLVWSGATSVGQFVIQFARASGYYVIATASPKNNEFLKSLGASEVYDYRDEQTPEKIAEAHPDLTHAFDSYSEHGSIEACGRALPKSQASKLVTILPIGSDLSSVNNQVRASFFLLYSAEGEAFELFTKSCSKKEAQEDRQFMASFVTSGVFTNLLSNGLIKPDRTEPQSGGLSAIPSGLDRLRYNKVSGSEEILVKVSSMGLSPADWKHLDVLGVQGTILGSDFVGTVAEKGSDCDSDLKLGDRVAGWVHGAIHDGIGAFAEYLRASPDSVIRVPDNVSDSLAAGLGITSFTAYMALYQSKNLGLTPPPADLDRLPPIDPAKKLLVWSGASSVGQFLVQLARTSGCYVITTASLRHTDFLKSLGASEVYDYRDPNAPNAITKAHPDLTMAVDAYSEKGSSALCARALSRTQSSRLVTLLYDGDVREVNPHVHATFFLLYTTEGEATDLFFKSCTREEAQEDRRFMAAFARSGILTNLLARGLVKPNDAEAVPGGLHAVEGGVDRVRRGEVTGKKLSISL
;
A
#
# COMPACT_ATOMS: atom_id res chain seq x y z
N MET A 1 29.54 -3.59 -39.02
CA MET A 1 28.99 -4.95 -39.10
C MET A 1 27.49 -4.79 -39.28
N THR A 2 26.91 -5.25 -40.39
CA THR A 2 25.45 -5.32 -40.53
C THR A 2 24.95 -6.35 -39.52
N SER A 3 24.44 -5.90 -38.37
CA SER A 3 23.75 -6.80 -37.44
C SER A 3 22.66 -7.53 -38.22
N ASN A 4 22.62 -8.86 -38.12
CA ASN A 4 21.54 -9.64 -38.69
C ASN A 4 20.27 -9.33 -37.87
N ILE A 5 19.51 -8.32 -38.30
CA ILE A 5 18.27 -7.91 -37.63
C ILE A 5 17.25 -9.03 -37.87
N PRO A 6 16.65 -9.61 -36.81
CA PRO A 6 15.68 -10.67 -36.99
C PRO A 6 14.43 -10.12 -37.69
N ALA A 7 13.74 -10.97 -38.45
CA ALA A 7 12.49 -10.59 -39.10
C ALA A 7 11.35 -10.41 -38.08
N THR A 8 11.44 -11.06 -36.92
CA THR A 8 10.45 -11.04 -35.86
C THR A 8 11.08 -10.88 -34.49
N MET A 9 10.35 -10.31 -33.55
CA MET A 9 10.75 -10.07 -32.17
C MET A 9 9.61 -10.30 -31.18
N LYS A 10 9.95 -10.45 -29.90
CA LYS A 10 8.98 -10.44 -28.81
C LYS A 10 8.62 -9.00 -28.43
N ALA A 11 7.33 -8.76 -28.22
CA ALA A 11 6.81 -7.47 -27.77
C ALA A 11 5.47 -7.62 -27.05
N TRP A 12 5.16 -6.70 -26.15
CA TRP A 12 3.82 -6.58 -25.57
C TRP A 12 2.91 -5.80 -26.51
N ILE A 13 1.96 -6.51 -27.13
CA ILE A 13 1.03 -5.96 -28.10
C ILE A 13 -0.34 -5.77 -27.46
N VAL A 14 -0.87 -4.56 -27.52
CA VAL A 14 -2.24 -4.23 -27.08
C VAL A 14 -3.22 -5.04 -27.91
N GLN A 15 -4.04 -5.85 -27.24
CA GLN A 15 -5.09 -6.66 -27.88
C GLN A 15 -6.43 -5.94 -27.83
N ASP A 16 -6.70 -5.24 -26.72
CA ASP A 16 -7.83 -4.37 -26.49
C ASP A 16 -7.51 -3.38 -25.35
N LYS A 17 -8.39 -2.43 -25.08
CA LYS A 17 -8.28 -1.57 -23.90
C LYS A 17 -8.22 -2.42 -22.63
N GLY A 18 -7.25 -2.11 -21.76
CA GLY A 18 -7.00 -2.85 -20.52
C GLY A 18 -6.28 -4.19 -20.70
N PHE A 19 -6.00 -4.62 -21.94
CA PHE A 19 -5.41 -5.94 -22.20
C PHE A 19 -4.33 -5.92 -23.29
N ALA A 20 -3.11 -6.26 -22.89
CA ALA A 20 -1.98 -6.51 -23.78
C ALA A 20 -1.46 -7.92 -23.57
N ASP A 21 -0.77 -8.46 -24.58
CA ASP A 21 -0.23 -9.81 -24.56
C ASP A 21 1.19 -9.85 -25.13
N LEU A 22 2.03 -10.75 -24.62
CA LEU A 22 3.40 -10.93 -25.08
C LEU A 22 3.40 -11.82 -26.33
N GLN A 23 3.73 -11.24 -27.47
CA GLN A 23 3.61 -11.90 -28.78
C GLN A 23 4.92 -11.88 -29.56
N GLN A 24 5.08 -12.86 -30.46
CA GLN A 24 6.03 -12.74 -31.57
C GLN A 24 5.38 -11.86 -32.66
N THR A 25 6.05 -10.78 -33.02
CA THR A 25 5.59 -9.81 -34.02
C THR A 25 6.71 -9.45 -34.99
N GLU A 26 6.42 -8.73 -36.08
CA GLU A 26 7.44 -8.23 -37.00
C GLU A 26 8.36 -7.22 -36.31
N THR A 27 9.66 -7.30 -36.57
CA THR A 27 10.61 -6.28 -36.12
C THR A 27 10.36 -4.98 -36.90
N PRO A 28 10.24 -3.83 -36.22
CA PRO A 28 9.89 -2.57 -36.88
C PRO A 28 10.97 -2.16 -37.87
N LYS A 29 10.53 -1.62 -39.01
CA LYS A 29 11.44 -0.99 -39.97
C LYS A 29 11.83 0.39 -39.45
N VAL A 30 13.08 0.78 -39.67
CA VAL A 30 13.55 2.11 -39.30
C VAL A 30 12.81 3.18 -40.11
N ASP A 31 12.32 4.22 -39.42
CA ASP A 31 11.77 5.41 -40.08
C ASP A 31 12.89 6.11 -40.89
N PRO A 32 12.63 6.72 -42.05
CA PRO A 32 13.67 7.41 -42.82
C PRO A 32 14.45 8.46 -42.02
N ASN A 33 13.84 9.13 -41.04
CA ASN A 33 14.49 10.10 -40.17
C ASN A 33 14.88 9.52 -38.80
N GLY A 34 14.47 8.28 -38.51
CA GLY A 34 14.61 7.64 -37.21
C GLY A 34 15.86 6.78 -37.06
N ILE A 35 15.89 6.09 -35.92
CA ILE A 35 16.88 5.09 -35.55
C ILE A 35 16.18 3.82 -35.08
N LEU A 36 16.78 2.67 -35.38
CA LEU A 36 16.38 1.38 -34.83
C LEU A 36 17.28 1.04 -33.66
N VAL A 37 16.68 0.74 -32.52
CA VAL A 37 17.38 0.41 -31.28
C VAL A 37 17.11 -1.04 -30.91
N LYS A 38 18.18 -1.78 -30.60
CA LYS A 38 18.08 -3.07 -29.90
C LYS A 38 17.98 -2.79 -28.41
N VAL A 39 16.83 -3.10 -27.81
CA VAL A 39 16.53 -2.78 -26.41
C VAL A 39 17.29 -3.74 -25.48
N HIS A 40 17.86 -3.19 -24.41
CA HIS A 40 18.53 -3.95 -23.35
C HIS A 40 17.62 -4.06 -22.12
N ASN A 41 17.13 -2.91 -21.64
CA ASN A 41 16.24 -2.79 -20.48
C ASN A 41 15.13 -1.78 -20.77
N VAL A 42 14.00 -1.95 -20.08
CA VAL A 42 12.86 -1.03 -20.10
C VAL A 42 12.54 -0.59 -18.68
N ALA A 43 11.96 0.60 -18.53
CA ALA A 43 11.41 1.07 -17.26
C ALA A 43 9.89 1.18 -17.35
N LEU A 44 9.22 1.00 -16.22
CA LEU A 44 7.77 1.08 -16.12
C LEU A 44 7.36 2.44 -15.55
N ASN A 45 6.34 3.04 -16.13
CA ASN A 45 5.80 4.35 -15.79
C ASN A 45 4.29 4.26 -15.52
N PRO A 46 3.71 5.16 -14.69
CA PRO A 46 2.26 5.27 -14.56
C PRO A 46 1.56 5.50 -15.91
N THR A 47 2.24 6.12 -16.86
CA THR A 47 1.70 6.33 -18.21
C THR A 47 1.43 5.02 -18.95
N ASP A 48 2.20 3.95 -18.70
CA ASP A 48 2.09 2.70 -19.45
C ASP A 48 0.75 2.00 -19.18
N TRP A 49 0.39 1.83 -17.89
CA TRP A 49 -0.90 1.23 -17.53
C TRP A 49 -2.07 2.19 -17.85
N LYS A 50 -1.89 3.51 -17.69
CA LYS A 50 -2.92 4.51 -18.07
C LYS A 50 -3.20 4.45 -19.58
N HIS A 51 -2.17 4.30 -20.42
CA HIS A 51 -2.35 4.15 -21.86
C HIS A 51 -3.05 2.84 -22.21
N LEU A 52 -2.66 1.72 -21.59
CA LEU A 52 -3.33 0.46 -21.80
C LEU A 52 -4.83 0.54 -21.46
N ASP A 53 -5.15 1.05 -20.28
CA ASP A 53 -6.51 0.99 -19.71
C ASP A 53 -7.47 1.99 -20.37
N PHE A 54 -7.00 3.20 -20.68
CA PHE A 54 -7.88 4.27 -21.18
C PHE A 54 -7.82 4.45 -22.71
N PHE A 55 -6.65 4.25 -23.31
CA PHE A 55 -6.37 4.66 -24.69
C PHE A 55 -5.89 3.55 -25.62
N GLY A 56 -5.72 2.32 -25.10
CA GLY A 56 -5.05 1.23 -25.80
C GLY A 56 -5.55 1.03 -27.23
N VAL A 57 -4.64 1.19 -28.20
CA VAL A 57 -4.92 0.94 -29.61
C VAL A 57 -4.48 -0.47 -29.96
N LYS A 58 -5.44 -1.30 -30.37
CA LYS A 58 -5.17 -2.69 -30.80
C LYS A 58 -4.05 -2.76 -31.84
N GLY A 59 -3.06 -3.61 -31.60
CA GLY A 59 -1.88 -3.79 -32.44
C GLY A 59 -0.71 -2.86 -32.09
N ALA A 60 -0.89 -1.86 -31.22
CA ALA A 60 0.21 -1.03 -30.72
C ALA A 60 1.11 -1.82 -29.78
N THR A 61 2.40 -1.48 -29.77
CA THR A 61 3.34 -2.00 -28.76
C THR A 61 3.23 -1.13 -27.50
N LEU A 62 3.22 -1.74 -26.32
CA LEU A 62 3.11 -1.00 -25.05
C LEU A 62 4.48 -0.47 -24.59
N GLY A 63 4.47 0.44 -23.62
CA GLY A 63 5.67 0.90 -22.91
C GLY A 63 6.29 2.15 -23.49
N SER A 64 6.81 3.02 -22.63
CA SER A 64 7.41 4.29 -23.06
C SER A 64 8.93 4.36 -22.92
N ASP A 65 9.53 3.74 -21.91
CA ASP A 65 10.94 3.96 -21.56
C ASP A 65 11.87 2.79 -21.92
N PHE A 66 13.05 3.11 -22.44
CA PHE A 66 14.05 2.12 -22.82
C PHE A 66 15.49 2.63 -22.69
N VAL A 67 16.41 1.67 -22.61
CA VAL A 67 17.82 1.82 -23.00
C VAL A 67 18.19 0.71 -23.98
N GLY A 68 19.07 1.02 -24.92
CA GLY A 68 19.57 0.03 -25.86
C GLY A 68 20.69 0.55 -26.75
N THR A 69 21.02 -0.24 -27.77
CA THR A 69 22.06 0.09 -28.75
C THR A 69 21.45 0.43 -30.11
N VAL A 70 21.91 1.52 -30.72
CA VAL A 70 21.53 1.90 -32.08
C VAL A 70 22.13 0.93 -33.08
N ILE A 71 21.30 0.24 -33.86
CA ILE A 71 21.73 -0.79 -34.82
C ILE A 71 21.46 -0.42 -36.28
N GLU A 72 20.56 0.53 -36.53
CA GLU A 72 20.28 1.04 -37.88
C GLU A 72 19.87 2.52 -37.80
N LYS A 73 20.18 3.28 -38.85
CA LYS A 73 19.73 4.67 -39.03
C LYS A 73 18.95 4.77 -40.33
N GLY A 74 17.86 5.53 -40.30
CA GLY A 74 17.12 5.86 -41.49
C GLY A 74 17.99 6.62 -42.50
N LYS A 75 17.70 6.45 -43.79
CA LYS A 75 18.44 7.07 -44.90
C LYS A 75 18.51 8.61 -44.85
N ASP A 76 17.54 9.25 -44.21
CA ASP A 76 17.38 10.69 -44.07
C ASP A 76 17.75 11.17 -42.65
N CYS A 77 18.20 10.27 -41.76
CA CYS A 77 18.56 10.58 -40.38
C CYS A 77 19.87 11.38 -40.32
N LYS A 78 19.77 12.65 -39.91
CA LYS A 78 20.91 13.61 -39.84
C LYS A 78 21.62 13.66 -38.49
N SER A 79 21.22 12.85 -37.52
CA SER A 79 21.79 12.85 -36.17
C SER A 79 23.27 12.43 -36.17
N ASP A 80 24.03 12.97 -35.21
CA ASP A 80 25.42 12.61 -34.91
C ASP A 80 25.56 11.29 -34.11
N ILE A 81 24.45 10.68 -33.69
CA ILE A 81 24.46 9.38 -33.01
C ILE A 81 25.01 8.30 -33.93
N ALA A 82 26.03 7.58 -33.47
CA ALA A 82 26.72 6.54 -34.22
C ALA A 82 25.97 5.19 -34.18
N LEU A 83 26.22 4.32 -35.15
CA LEU A 83 25.85 2.91 -35.04
C LEU A 83 26.69 2.26 -33.93
N GLY A 84 26.05 1.47 -33.08
CA GLY A 84 26.66 0.89 -31.87
C GLY A 84 26.58 1.80 -30.64
N GLU A 85 26.08 3.03 -30.78
CA GLU A 85 25.93 3.96 -29.65
C GLU A 85 24.88 3.45 -28.66
N ARG A 86 25.17 3.60 -27.36
CA ARG A 86 24.22 3.27 -26.29
C ARG A 86 23.36 4.48 -25.97
N VAL A 87 22.05 4.31 -26.11
CA VAL A 87 21.08 5.39 -25.97
C VAL A 87 19.95 5.02 -25.01
N ALA A 88 19.45 6.01 -24.28
CA ALA A 88 18.25 5.90 -23.46
C ALA A 88 17.27 7.00 -23.85
N GLY A 89 15.98 6.73 -23.77
CA GLY A 89 14.97 7.68 -24.19
C GLY A 89 13.56 7.17 -24.02
N TRP A 90 12.64 7.80 -24.75
CA TRP A 90 11.22 7.56 -24.64
C TRP A 90 10.56 7.36 -26.01
N VAL A 91 9.38 6.74 -26.00
CA VAL A 91 8.43 6.62 -27.11
C VAL A 91 6.99 6.74 -26.59
N HIS A 92 6.02 7.03 -27.46
CA HIS A 92 4.60 7.04 -27.09
C HIS A 92 3.98 5.63 -27.23
N GLY A 93 4.17 4.79 -26.21
CA GLY A 93 3.66 3.41 -26.20
C GLY A 93 2.14 3.30 -26.12
N GLY A 94 1.58 2.26 -26.73
CA GLY A 94 0.18 1.86 -26.59
C GLY A 94 -0.85 2.63 -27.42
N ILE A 95 -0.44 3.68 -28.16
CA ILE A 95 -1.34 4.55 -28.92
C ILE A 95 -1.23 4.41 -30.45
N ARG A 96 -0.11 3.91 -30.97
CA ARG A 96 0.16 3.77 -32.42
C ARG A 96 0.80 2.43 -32.73
N VAL A 97 0.31 1.77 -33.80
CA VAL A 97 0.91 0.52 -34.31
C VAL A 97 2.37 0.77 -34.70
N GLY A 98 3.27 -0.08 -34.23
CA GLY A 98 4.72 0.00 -34.50
C GLY A 98 5.52 0.93 -33.58
N THR A 99 4.90 1.51 -32.55
CA THR A 99 5.58 2.33 -31.53
C THR A 99 5.36 1.73 -30.14
N GLY A 100 6.44 1.58 -29.35
CA GLY A 100 6.40 1.11 -27.96
C GLY A 100 7.73 0.53 -27.51
N ALA A 101 8.05 0.67 -26.22
CA ALA A 101 9.33 0.30 -25.63
C ALA A 101 9.40 -1.15 -25.14
N PHE A 102 8.26 -1.77 -24.82
CA PHE A 102 8.19 -3.14 -24.29
C PHE A 102 8.35 -4.19 -25.38
N ALA A 103 9.51 -4.15 -26.04
CA ALA A 103 9.90 -5.01 -27.16
C ALA A 103 11.41 -5.24 -27.17
N GLU A 104 11.88 -6.24 -27.91
CA GLU A 104 13.32 -6.47 -28.11
C GLU A 104 13.96 -5.42 -29.04
N TYR A 105 13.17 -4.82 -29.92
CA TYR A 105 13.58 -3.75 -30.83
C TYR A 105 12.49 -2.69 -30.94
N LEU A 106 12.90 -1.43 -31.11
CA LEU A 106 11.98 -0.32 -31.35
C LEU A 106 12.59 0.70 -32.31
N THR A 107 11.72 1.45 -32.99
CA THR A 107 12.11 2.63 -33.76
C THR A 107 11.74 3.89 -32.97
N THR A 108 12.62 4.89 -32.99
CA THR A 108 12.35 6.22 -32.43
C THR A 108 13.11 7.29 -33.21
N TYR A 109 12.97 8.56 -32.81
CA TYR A 109 13.69 9.68 -33.39
C TYR A 109 14.92 10.05 -32.55
N PRO A 110 16.01 10.55 -33.16
CA PRO A 110 17.19 11.00 -32.43
C PRO A 110 16.91 12.06 -31.36
N GLU A 111 15.89 12.91 -31.56
CA GLU A 111 15.49 13.96 -30.63
C GLU A 111 14.77 13.41 -29.37
N ALA A 112 14.45 12.11 -29.33
CA ALA A 112 13.80 11.45 -28.20
C ALA A 112 14.77 10.61 -27.35
N VAL A 113 16.08 10.68 -27.63
CA VAL A 113 17.10 9.89 -26.93
C VAL A 113 18.31 10.72 -26.51
N ILE A 114 19.00 10.29 -25.47
CA ILE A 114 20.33 10.79 -25.09
C ILE A 114 21.36 9.67 -25.20
N LYS A 115 22.63 10.05 -25.39
CA LYS A 115 23.76 9.11 -25.26
C LYS A 115 23.93 8.77 -23.78
N VAL A 116 24.05 7.47 -23.47
CA VAL A 116 24.20 6.98 -22.10
C VAL A 116 25.67 6.98 -21.71
N PRO A 117 26.09 7.77 -20.71
CA PRO A 117 27.47 7.78 -20.23
C PRO A 117 27.94 6.41 -19.76
N GLU A 118 29.25 6.12 -19.87
CA GLU A 118 29.82 4.83 -19.46
C GLU A 118 29.60 4.52 -17.96
N ASN A 119 29.53 5.54 -17.11
CA ASN A 119 29.30 5.42 -15.67
C ASN A 119 27.84 5.15 -15.28
N VAL A 120 26.92 5.05 -16.25
CA VAL A 120 25.51 4.72 -16.02
C VAL A 120 25.22 3.32 -16.57
N SER A 121 24.69 2.44 -15.70
CA SER A 121 24.31 1.08 -16.10
C SER A 121 22.98 1.07 -16.87
N ASP A 122 22.70 -0.01 -17.58
CA ASP A 122 21.48 -0.10 -18.38
C ASP A 122 20.23 -0.14 -17.48
N GLU A 123 20.30 -0.75 -16.29
CA GLU A 123 19.19 -0.76 -15.33
C GLU A 123 18.79 0.65 -14.92
N LEU A 124 19.77 1.52 -14.64
CA LEU A 124 19.54 2.91 -14.29
C LEU A 124 19.18 3.77 -15.50
N ALA A 125 19.82 3.52 -16.65
CA ALA A 125 19.61 4.27 -17.88
C ALA A 125 18.19 4.12 -18.42
N ALA A 126 17.57 2.95 -18.23
CA ALA A 126 16.19 2.72 -18.62
C ALA A 126 15.20 3.74 -18.01
N GLY A 127 15.48 4.27 -16.81
CA GLY A 127 14.65 5.28 -16.14
C GLY A 127 14.88 6.74 -16.57
N LEU A 128 15.74 7.00 -17.55
CA LEU A 128 16.09 8.37 -17.97
C LEU A 128 15.07 9.02 -18.92
N GLY A 129 14.19 8.22 -19.54
CA GLY A 129 13.27 8.62 -20.60
C GLY A 129 12.19 9.60 -20.13
N ILE A 130 10.97 9.11 -19.94
CA ILE A 130 9.80 9.90 -19.58
C ILE A 130 10.08 10.83 -18.39
N PRO A 131 10.65 10.38 -17.25
CA PRO A 131 10.86 11.26 -16.10
C PRO A 131 11.82 12.42 -16.38
N GLY A 132 12.99 12.14 -16.97
CA GLY A 132 14.02 13.14 -17.23
C GLY A 132 13.60 14.17 -18.29
N PHE A 133 12.98 13.70 -19.38
CA PHE A 133 12.52 14.58 -20.46
C PHE A 133 11.30 15.42 -20.02
N THR A 134 10.38 14.84 -19.23
CA THR A 134 9.25 15.58 -18.65
C THR A 134 9.73 16.69 -17.71
N ALA A 135 10.68 16.37 -16.83
CA ALA A 135 11.26 17.36 -15.92
C ALA A 135 11.89 18.54 -16.68
N TYR A 136 12.72 18.26 -17.69
CA TYR A 136 13.39 19.29 -18.48
C TYR A 136 12.39 20.16 -19.25
N MET A 137 11.39 19.54 -19.92
CA MET A 137 10.36 20.27 -20.66
C MET A 137 9.54 21.19 -19.74
N GLY A 138 9.05 20.68 -18.61
CA GLY A 138 8.24 21.48 -17.70
C GLY A 138 9.02 22.64 -17.04
N LEU A 139 10.31 22.44 -16.75
CA LEU A 139 11.18 23.47 -16.17
C LEU A 139 11.52 24.59 -17.17
N TYR A 140 11.91 24.23 -18.40
CA TYR A 140 12.66 25.17 -19.24
C TYR A 140 11.90 25.62 -20.49
N GLN A 141 10.85 24.92 -20.92
CA GLN A 141 10.02 25.36 -22.03
C GLN A 141 9.30 26.68 -21.66
N GLY A 142 9.35 27.67 -22.56
CA GLY A 142 8.89 29.04 -22.28
C GLY A 142 7.41 29.16 -21.89
N GLN A 143 6.53 28.36 -22.51
CA GLN A 143 5.09 28.33 -22.18
C GLN A 143 4.77 27.62 -20.86
N HIS A 144 5.74 26.93 -20.24
CA HIS A 144 5.62 26.31 -18.93
C HIS A 144 6.28 27.22 -17.88
N LEU A 145 7.22 26.71 -17.08
CA LEU A 145 7.94 27.58 -16.13
C LEU A 145 8.86 28.57 -16.85
N GLY A 146 9.55 28.14 -17.92
CA GLY A 146 10.46 29.00 -18.69
C GLY A 146 11.67 29.45 -17.88
N LEU A 147 12.21 28.56 -17.05
CA LEU A 147 13.41 28.82 -16.25
C LEU A 147 14.67 28.85 -17.13
N GLU A 148 15.79 29.30 -16.57
CA GLU A 148 17.08 29.25 -17.25
C GLU A 148 17.70 27.84 -17.13
N PRO A 149 17.97 27.14 -18.24
CA PRO A 149 18.58 25.81 -18.21
C PRO A 149 20.05 25.87 -17.73
N PRO A 150 20.59 24.76 -17.20
CA PRO A 150 22.00 24.69 -16.85
C PRO A 150 22.88 24.77 -18.10
N SER A 151 24.12 25.23 -17.94
CA SER A 151 25.08 25.24 -19.04
C SER A 151 25.32 23.81 -19.56
N PRO A 152 25.31 23.58 -20.89
CA PRO A 152 25.65 22.28 -21.46
C PRO A 152 27.07 21.79 -21.11
N SER A 153 27.97 22.71 -20.77
CA SER A 153 29.36 22.45 -20.37
C SER A 153 29.59 22.50 -18.86
N LEU A 154 28.53 22.43 -18.04
CA LEU A 154 28.65 22.51 -16.59
C LEU A 154 29.51 21.35 -16.03
N ASP A 155 30.56 21.68 -15.28
CA ASP A 155 31.49 20.73 -14.66
C ASP A 155 31.36 20.66 -13.13
N SER A 156 30.62 21.60 -12.53
CA SER A 156 30.37 21.70 -11.10
C SER A 156 29.03 22.39 -10.84
N LEU A 157 28.34 22.01 -9.75
CA LEU A 157 27.06 22.65 -9.41
C LEU A 157 27.30 24.11 -9.01
N PRO A 158 26.56 25.08 -9.57
CA PRO A 158 26.71 26.48 -9.17
C PRO A 158 26.27 26.69 -7.71
N PRO A 159 26.65 27.80 -7.06
CA PRO A 159 26.07 28.17 -5.77
C PRO A 159 24.54 28.28 -5.86
N VAL A 160 23.86 27.93 -4.77
CA VAL A 160 22.41 28.11 -4.66
C VAL A 160 22.09 29.60 -4.60
N ASN A 161 21.18 30.06 -5.46
CA ASN A 161 20.70 31.42 -5.49
C ASN A 161 19.36 31.53 -4.75
N ASN A 162 19.38 32.13 -3.56
CA ASN A 162 18.20 32.28 -2.70
C ASN A 162 17.10 33.19 -3.30
N SER A 163 17.38 33.96 -4.37
CA SER A 163 16.33 34.73 -5.07
C SER A 163 15.63 33.93 -6.17
N LYS A 164 16.17 32.76 -6.55
CA LYS A 164 15.59 31.85 -7.55
C LYS A 164 15.00 30.63 -6.83
N LYS A 165 13.74 30.71 -6.41
CA LYS A 165 13.07 29.62 -5.67
C LYS A 165 12.15 28.79 -6.56
N LEU A 166 12.14 27.48 -6.33
CA LEU A 166 11.23 26.53 -6.97
C LEU A 166 10.64 25.60 -5.91
N LEU A 167 9.32 25.47 -5.91
CA LEU A 167 8.62 24.41 -5.18
C LEU A 167 8.49 23.18 -6.07
N VAL A 168 8.86 22.01 -5.55
CA VAL A 168 8.65 20.71 -6.17
C VAL A 168 7.74 19.89 -5.28
N TRP A 169 6.46 19.82 -5.64
CA TRP A 169 5.50 19.03 -4.88
C TRP A 169 5.65 17.55 -5.23
N SER A 170 5.67 16.70 -4.20
CA SER A 170 5.93 15.25 -4.30
C SER A 170 7.32 14.93 -4.89
N GLY A 171 8.37 15.56 -4.38
CA GLY A 171 9.73 15.47 -4.91
C GLY A 171 10.37 14.07 -4.93
N ALA A 172 9.77 13.08 -4.25
CA ALA A 172 10.22 11.69 -4.28
C ALA A 172 9.72 10.89 -5.50
N THR A 173 8.80 11.41 -6.30
CA THR A 173 8.42 10.79 -7.58
C THR A 173 9.60 10.80 -8.55
N SER A 174 9.62 9.90 -9.54
CA SER A 174 10.65 9.88 -10.59
C SER A 174 10.82 11.24 -11.29
N VAL A 175 9.70 11.87 -11.69
CA VAL A 175 9.75 13.22 -12.29
C VAL A 175 10.29 14.23 -11.27
N GLY A 176 9.81 14.20 -10.02
CA GLY A 176 10.23 15.11 -8.96
C GLY A 176 11.72 15.05 -8.66
N GLN A 177 12.32 13.85 -8.69
CA GLN A 177 13.76 13.64 -8.50
C GLN A 177 14.57 14.35 -9.59
N PHE A 178 14.20 14.23 -10.86
CA PHE A 178 14.85 14.97 -11.95
C PHE A 178 14.60 16.47 -11.88
N VAL A 179 13.39 16.91 -11.51
CA VAL A 179 13.07 18.33 -11.35
C VAL A 179 13.98 18.98 -10.31
N ILE A 180 14.17 18.35 -9.14
CA ILE A 180 15.07 18.83 -8.10
C ILE A 180 16.49 18.98 -8.62
N GLN A 181 16.99 17.95 -9.30
CA GLN A 181 18.39 17.89 -9.77
C GLN A 181 18.67 18.91 -10.87
N PHE A 182 17.78 19.03 -11.87
CA PHE A 182 17.90 20.03 -12.93
C PHE A 182 17.82 21.45 -12.37
N ALA A 183 16.84 21.73 -11.50
CA ALA A 183 16.73 23.04 -10.86
C ALA A 183 17.96 23.39 -10.02
N ARG A 184 18.50 22.41 -9.27
CA ARG A 184 19.76 22.56 -8.52
C ARG A 184 20.93 22.86 -9.46
N ALA A 185 21.04 22.17 -10.59
CA ALA A 185 22.08 22.42 -11.61
C ALA A 185 21.95 23.81 -12.25
N SER A 186 20.74 24.37 -12.33
CA SER A 186 20.47 25.77 -12.71
C SER A 186 20.70 26.78 -11.57
N GLY A 187 21.10 26.32 -10.38
CA GLY A 187 21.38 27.17 -9.21
C GLY A 187 20.15 27.63 -8.42
N TYR A 188 18.99 26.98 -8.59
CA TYR A 188 17.78 27.31 -7.84
C TYR A 188 17.85 26.83 -6.40
N TYR A 189 17.19 27.57 -5.51
CA TYR A 189 16.82 27.13 -4.18
C TYR A 189 15.56 26.27 -4.26
N VAL A 190 15.71 24.97 -4.02
CA VAL A 190 14.64 24.00 -4.24
C VAL A 190 13.95 23.65 -2.92
N ILE A 191 12.65 23.92 -2.82
CA ILE A 191 11.78 23.51 -1.74
C ILE A 191 11.03 22.27 -2.22
N ALA A 192 11.19 21.13 -1.56
CA ALA A 192 10.50 19.90 -1.94
C ALA A 192 9.44 19.50 -0.91
N THR A 193 8.45 18.72 -1.32
CA THR A 193 7.56 18.02 -0.38
C THR A 193 7.66 16.51 -0.56
N ALA A 194 7.72 15.76 0.55
CA ALA A 194 7.77 14.30 0.55
C ALA A 194 7.44 13.75 1.94
N SER A 195 7.16 12.43 2.04
CA SER A 195 7.11 11.78 3.35
C SER A 195 8.46 11.88 4.09
N PRO A 196 8.51 12.02 5.42
CA PRO A 196 9.74 12.34 6.17
C PRO A 196 10.94 11.43 5.91
N LYS A 197 10.70 10.14 5.64
CA LYS A 197 11.74 9.15 5.30
C LYS A 197 12.59 9.52 4.07
N ASN A 198 12.06 10.36 3.18
CA ASN A 198 12.73 10.78 1.96
C ASN A 198 13.54 12.08 2.12
N ASN A 199 13.49 12.73 3.29
CA ASN A 199 14.09 14.07 3.47
C ASN A 199 15.59 14.09 3.15
N GLU A 200 16.36 13.19 3.75
CA GLU A 200 17.81 13.13 3.51
C GLU A 200 18.13 12.71 2.07
N PHE A 201 17.31 11.84 1.48
CA PHE A 201 17.47 11.48 0.07
C PHE A 201 17.26 12.69 -0.85
N LEU A 202 16.18 13.44 -0.68
CA LEU A 202 15.90 14.60 -1.54
C LEU A 202 16.91 15.74 -1.34
N LYS A 203 17.39 15.95 -0.10
CA LYS A 203 18.52 16.87 0.14
C LYS A 203 19.77 16.41 -0.61
N SER A 204 20.05 15.11 -0.64
CA SER A 204 21.19 14.56 -1.40
C SER A 204 21.06 14.75 -2.92
N LEU A 205 19.84 14.97 -3.44
CA LEU A 205 19.57 15.31 -4.83
C LEU A 205 19.63 16.82 -5.11
N GLY A 206 19.68 17.66 -4.08
CA GLY A 206 19.79 19.11 -4.23
C GLY A 206 18.61 19.92 -3.67
N ALA A 207 17.65 19.30 -2.98
CA ALA A 207 16.64 20.06 -2.24
C ALA A 207 17.30 20.85 -1.09
N SER A 208 16.98 22.14 -0.99
CA SER A 208 17.38 22.99 0.13
C SER A 208 16.54 22.72 1.38
N GLU A 209 15.24 22.51 1.18
CA GLU A 209 14.27 22.23 2.24
C GLU A 209 13.33 21.10 1.81
N VAL A 210 12.84 20.32 2.79
CA VAL A 210 11.85 19.26 2.55
C VAL A 210 10.76 19.34 3.60
N TYR A 211 9.51 19.46 3.16
CA TYR A 211 8.30 19.51 3.99
C TYR A 211 7.49 18.21 3.88
N ASP A 212 6.83 17.80 4.97
CA ASP A 212 5.91 16.66 4.94
C ASP A 212 4.59 17.06 4.28
N TYR A 213 4.28 16.50 3.10
CA TYR A 213 3.01 16.80 2.42
C TYR A 213 1.79 16.27 3.16
N ARG A 214 1.96 15.37 4.14
CA ARG A 214 0.87 14.79 4.94
C ARG A 214 0.33 15.75 5.99
N ASP A 215 1.09 16.78 6.32
CA ASP A 215 0.64 17.88 7.16
C ASP A 215 -0.19 18.85 6.31
N GLU A 216 -1.48 18.98 6.63
CA GLU A 216 -2.42 19.82 5.90
C GLU A 216 -2.04 21.30 5.88
N GLN A 217 -1.21 21.74 6.84
CA GLN A 217 -0.72 23.12 6.96
C GLN A 217 0.58 23.36 6.18
N THR A 218 1.16 22.33 5.56
CA THR A 218 2.41 22.47 4.78
C THR A 218 2.35 23.56 3.72
N PRO A 219 1.26 23.73 2.94
CA PRO A 219 1.16 24.82 1.98
C PRO A 219 1.31 26.20 2.62
N GLU A 220 0.59 26.46 3.71
CA GLU A 220 0.61 27.73 4.41
C GLU A 220 1.97 28.00 5.06
N LYS A 221 2.62 26.97 5.61
CA LYS A 221 4.00 27.07 6.14
C LYS A 221 5.00 27.46 5.07
N ILE A 222 4.90 26.88 3.87
CA ILE A 222 5.76 27.22 2.74
C ILE A 222 5.50 28.66 2.30
N ALA A 223 4.24 29.08 2.20
CA ALA A 223 3.87 30.44 1.81
C ALA A 223 4.40 31.50 2.80
N GLU A 224 4.34 31.21 4.10
CA GLU A 224 4.85 32.10 5.16
C GLU A 224 6.39 32.18 5.13
N ALA A 225 7.07 31.05 4.98
CA ALA A 225 8.54 30.99 4.95
C ALA A 225 9.14 31.57 3.65
N HIS A 226 8.38 31.52 2.55
CA HIS A 226 8.86 31.91 1.22
C HIS A 226 7.84 32.80 0.48
N PRO A 227 7.59 34.03 0.95
CA PRO A 227 6.62 34.95 0.34
C PRO A 227 7.01 35.39 -1.09
N ASP A 228 8.25 35.14 -1.51
CA ASP A 228 8.82 35.40 -2.82
C ASP A 228 8.79 34.20 -3.79
N LEU A 229 8.26 33.04 -3.37
CA LEU A 229 8.17 31.83 -4.19
C LEU A 229 7.18 31.99 -5.36
N THR A 230 7.66 32.10 -6.59
CA THR A 230 6.79 32.34 -7.78
C THR A 230 6.64 31.16 -8.74
N HIS A 231 7.36 30.06 -8.49
CA HIS A 231 7.39 28.92 -9.39
C HIS A 231 7.15 27.62 -8.61
N ALA A 232 6.26 26.79 -9.14
CA ALA A 232 5.98 25.46 -8.60
C ALA A 232 5.88 24.42 -9.71
N PHE A 233 6.34 23.21 -9.41
CA PHE A 233 6.19 22.02 -10.24
C PHE A 233 5.49 20.94 -9.41
N ASP A 234 4.29 20.55 -9.83
CA ASP A 234 3.56 19.43 -9.24
C ASP A 234 3.84 18.15 -10.02
N SER A 235 4.62 17.26 -9.39
CA SER A 235 5.01 15.97 -9.97
C SER A 235 4.08 14.81 -9.61
N TYR A 236 2.90 15.11 -9.06
CA TYR A 236 1.88 14.11 -8.71
C TYR A 236 0.52 14.42 -9.34
N SER A 237 0.03 15.65 -9.16
CA SER A 237 -1.22 16.15 -9.77
C SER A 237 -2.49 15.34 -9.42
N GLU A 238 -2.48 14.62 -8.29
CA GLU A 238 -3.61 13.86 -7.75
C GLU A 238 -3.79 14.20 -6.25
N HIS A 239 -4.93 13.82 -5.67
CA HIS A 239 -5.24 13.98 -4.24
C HIS A 239 -5.02 15.41 -3.67
N GLY A 240 -5.38 16.43 -4.43
CA GLY A 240 -5.36 17.82 -3.98
C GLY A 240 -3.99 18.51 -4.05
N SER A 241 -2.99 17.91 -4.71
CA SER A 241 -1.65 18.47 -4.82
C SER A 241 -1.60 19.79 -5.58
N ILE A 242 -2.45 19.96 -6.60
CA ILE A 242 -2.52 21.18 -7.43
C ILE A 242 -2.98 22.37 -6.57
N GLU A 243 -4.03 22.17 -5.77
CA GLU A 243 -4.54 23.15 -4.82
C GLU A 243 -3.53 23.45 -3.72
N ALA A 244 -2.82 22.44 -3.24
CA ALA A 244 -1.76 22.60 -2.26
C ALA A 244 -0.62 23.51 -2.80
N CYS A 245 -0.18 23.28 -4.05
CA CYS A 245 0.74 24.19 -4.74
C CYS A 245 0.15 25.61 -4.85
N GLY A 246 -1.13 25.75 -5.23
CA GLY A 246 -1.79 27.04 -5.33
C GLY A 246 -1.84 27.82 -4.02
N ARG A 247 -2.03 27.12 -2.88
CA ARG A 247 -2.00 27.68 -1.52
C ARG A 247 -0.59 28.06 -1.05
N ALA A 248 0.42 27.31 -1.48
CA ALA A 248 1.82 27.56 -1.15
C ALA A 248 2.41 28.77 -1.90
N LEU A 249 1.82 29.14 -3.05
CA LEU A 249 2.22 30.29 -3.84
C LEU A 249 1.61 31.60 -3.31
N PRO A 250 2.31 32.74 -3.44
CA PRO A 250 1.86 34.02 -2.90
C PRO A 250 0.60 34.52 -3.60
N LYS A 251 -0.23 35.23 -2.85
CA LYS A 251 -1.42 35.92 -3.37
C LYS A 251 -1.15 37.36 -3.80
N SER A 252 0.07 37.85 -3.56
CA SER A 252 0.48 39.24 -3.83
C SER A 252 1.09 39.45 -5.22
N GLN A 253 1.47 38.38 -5.93
CA GLN A 253 2.16 38.47 -7.22
C GLN A 253 1.91 37.26 -8.12
N ALA A 254 1.98 37.48 -9.42
CA ALA A 254 1.80 36.45 -10.43
C ALA A 254 2.80 35.30 -10.24
N SER A 255 2.29 34.07 -10.31
CA SER A 255 3.07 32.85 -10.13
C SER A 255 2.75 31.83 -11.22
N LYS A 256 3.71 30.93 -11.50
CA LYS A 256 3.55 29.85 -12.48
C LYS A 256 3.54 28.49 -11.78
N LEU A 257 2.64 27.61 -12.22
CA LEU A 257 2.56 26.22 -11.78
C LEU A 257 2.60 25.30 -13.01
N VAL A 258 3.39 24.26 -12.96
CA VAL A 258 3.35 23.16 -13.92
C VAL A 258 2.74 21.92 -13.27
N THR A 259 1.86 21.23 -13.99
CA THR A 259 1.26 19.95 -13.58
C THR A 259 1.51 18.89 -14.64
N ILE A 260 1.61 17.62 -14.22
CA ILE A 260 1.83 16.47 -15.11
C ILE A 260 0.55 15.69 -15.41
N LEU A 261 -0.57 16.06 -14.79
CA LEU A 261 -1.91 15.57 -15.11
C LEU A 261 -2.89 16.74 -15.30
N PRO A 262 -4.08 16.48 -15.89
CA PRO A 262 -5.12 17.48 -16.09
C PRO A 262 -5.46 18.30 -14.83
N ILE A 263 -5.63 19.61 -15.03
CA ILE A 263 -6.11 20.51 -13.99
C ILE A 263 -7.63 20.35 -13.90
N GLY A 264 -8.09 19.55 -12.93
CA GLY A 264 -9.50 19.27 -12.72
C GLY A 264 -10.26 20.31 -11.89
N SER A 265 -9.55 21.20 -11.20
CA SER A 265 -10.11 22.16 -10.25
C SER A 265 -9.99 23.62 -10.70
N ASP A 266 -10.92 24.45 -10.23
CA ASP A 266 -10.85 25.90 -10.40
C ASP A 266 -9.79 26.50 -9.46
N LEU A 267 -8.53 26.46 -9.91
CA LEU A 267 -7.40 27.01 -9.17
C LEU A 267 -7.55 28.52 -8.91
N SER A 268 -8.37 29.24 -9.68
CA SER A 268 -8.58 30.68 -9.47
C SER A 268 -9.30 30.98 -8.15
N SER A 269 -10.13 30.04 -7.68
CA SER A 269 -10.78 30.11 -6.36
C SER A 269 -9.79 29.91 -5.20
N VAL A 270 -8.70 29.18 -5.43
CA VAL A 270 -7.63 28.93 -4.46
C VAL A 270 -6.65 30.11 -4.44
N ASN A 271 -6.13 30.47 -5.61
CA ASN A 271 -5.22 31.58 -5.81
C ASN A 271 -5.29 32.12 -7.25
N ASN A 272 -5.92 33.29 -7.42
CA ASN A 272 -6.13 33.94 -8.71
C ASN A 272 -4.85 34.51 -9.37
N GLN A 273 -3.72 34.53 -8.65
CA GLN A 273 -2.41 34.93 -9.18
C GLN A 273 -1.67 33.78 -9.87
N VAL A 274 -2.13 32.54 -9.71
CA VAL A 274 -1.46 31.37 -10.26
C VAL A 274 -1.91 31.11 -11.69
N ARG A 275 -0.94 30.98 -12.60
CA ARG A 275 -1.13 30.48 -13.95
C ARG A 275 -0.58 29.06 -14.02
N ALA A 276 -1.49 28.09 -14.02
CA ALA A 276 -1.13 26.68 -14.14
C ALA A 276 -1.08 26.26 -15.61
N SER A 277 -0.12 25.40 -15.95
CA SER A 277 0.00 24.75 -17.26
C SER A 277 0.12 23.25 -17.09
N PHE A 278 -0.69 22.52 -17.86
CA PHE A 278 -0.62 21.06 -18.02
C PHE A 278 -0.04 20.76 -19.40
N PHE A 279 0.92 19.84 -19.46
CA PHE A 279 1.54 19.40 -20.70
C PHE A 279 1.75 17.89 -20.72
N LEU A 280 1.99 17.36 -21.91
CA LEU A 280 2.34 15.96 -22.14
C LEU A 280 3.60 15.95 -22.99
N LEU A 281 4.63 15.23 -22.55
CA LEU A 281 5.90 15.09 -23.29
C LEU A 281 5.68 14.64 -24.74
N TYR A 282 4.62 13.86 -24.99
CA TYR A 282 4.27 13.34 -26.31
C TYR A 282 4.01 14.41 -27.39
N SER A 283 3.79 15.68 -27.02
CA SER A 283 3.78 16.78 -28.00
C SER A 283 5.11 16.93 -28.73
N ALA A 284 6.22 16.51 -28.12
CA ALA A 284 7.55 16.53 -28.73
C ALA A 284 7.72 15.50 -29.87
N GLU A 285 6.74 14.63 -30.15
CA GLU A 285 6.70 13.88 -31.42
C GLU A 285 6.53 14.83 -32.64
N GLY A 286 5.96 16.03 -32.41
CA GLY A 286 5.72 17.03 -33.45
C GLY A 286 4.38 16.87 -34.17
N GLU A 287 3.51 15.97 -33.72
CA GLU A 287 2.20 15.73 -34.31
C GLU A 287 1.07 16.22 -33.41
N ALA A 288 -0.03 16.66 -34.04
CA ALA A 288 -1.21 17.10 -33.32
C ALA A 288 -1.89 15.91 -32.63
N PHE A 289 -2.41 16.12 -31.42
CA PHE A 289 -3.14 15.10 -30.69
C PHE A 289 -4.21 15.68 -29.77
N GLU A 290 -5.15 14.83 -29.41
CA GLU A 290 -6.11 15.06 -28.32
C GLU A 290 -6.02 13.91 -27.34
N LEU A 291 -5.59 14.19 -26.12
CA LEU A 291 -5.41 13.18 -25.08
C LEU A 291 -5.74 13.78 -23.71
N PHE A 292 -6.45 13.02 -22.88
CA PHE A 292 -7.06 13.52 -21.64
C PHE A 292 -7.92 14.77 -21.91
N THR A 293 -7.59 15.90 -21.29
CA THR A 293 -8.24 17.20 -21.51
C THR A 293 -7.39 18.17 -22.36
N LYS A 294 -6.23 17.72 -22.88
CA LYS A 294 -5.33 18.55 -23.67
C LYS A 294 -5.56 18.29 -25.16
N SER A 295 -5.87 19.36 -25.88
CA SER A 295 -5.68 19.42 -27.33
C SER A 295 -4.36 20.14 -27.62
N CYS A 296 -3.54 19.57 -28.50
CA CYS A 296 -2.27 20.14 -28.95
C CYS A 296 -2.30 20.27 -30.46
N SER A 297 -2.21 21.51 -30.96
CA SER A 297 -2.14 21.77 -32.39
C SER A 297 -0.80 21.32 -32.98
N LYS A 298 -0.78 21.08 -34.29
CA LYS A 298 0.47 20.72 -35.00
C LYS A 298 1.55 21.79 -34.83
N LYS A 299 1.16 23.07 -34.71
CA LYS A 299 2.12 24.16 -34.48
C LYS A 299 2.77 24.06 -33.11
N GLU A 300 1.98 23.91 -32.05
CA GLU A 300 2.47 23.74 -30.68
C GLU A 300 3.37 22.49 -30.56
N ALA A 301 2.94 21.37 -31.15
CA ALA A 301 3.73 20.13 -31.14
C ALA A 301 5.10 20.31 -31.85
N GLN A 302 5.14 21.06 -32.96
CA GLN A 302 6.40 21.34 -33.66
C GLN A 302 7.33 22.27 -32.87
N GLU A 303 6.77 23.23 -32.13
CA GLU A 303 7.53 24.08 -31.19
C GLU A 303 8.13 23.21 -30.07
N ASP A 304 7.34 22.32 -29.48
CA ASP A 304 7.79 21.38 -28.45
C ASP A 304 8.88 20.43 -28.96
N ARG A 305 8.72 19.89 -30.18
CA ARG A 305 9.74 19.06 -30.83
C ARG A 305 11.05 19.80 -31.03
N GLN A 306 11.01 21.05 -31.51
CA GLN A 306 12.21 21.87 -31.72
C GLN A 306 12.92 22.17 -30.40
N PHE A 307 12.16 22.44 -29.34
CA PHE A 307 12.71 22.65 -28.00
C PHE A 307 13.41 21.38 -27.48
N MET A 308 12.77 20.21 -27.57
CA MET A 308 13.36 18.95 -27.13
C MET A 308 14.55 18.51 -27.99
N ALA A 309 14.53 18.79 -29.30
CA ALA A 309 15.68 18.61 -30.17
C ALA A 309 16.88 19.45 -29.70
N SER A 310 16.64 20.70 -29.27
CA SER A 310 17.68 21.59 -28.74
C SER A 310 18.23 21.07 -27.41
N PHE A 311 17.37 20.52 -26.54
CA PHE A 311 17.79 19.86 -25.31
C PHE A 311 18.74 18.68 -25.58
N VAL A 312 18.34 17.74 -26.45
CA VAL A 312 19.15 16.57 -26.76
C VAL A 312 20.47 16.96 -27.44
N THR A 313 20.41 17.83 -28.45
CA THR A 313 21.62 18.25 -29.19
C THR A 313 22.58 19.07 -28.37
N SER A 314 22.12 19.75 -27.30
CA SER A 314 23.01 20.44 -26.37
C SER A 314 23.95 19.48 -25.62
N GLY A 315 23.56 18.21 -25.45
CA GLY A 315 24.29 17.24 -24.66
C GLY A 315 24.25 17.48 -23.15
N VAL A 316 23.45 18.45 -22.67
CA VAL A 316 23.42 18.84 -21.25
C VAL A 316 23.07 17.68 -20.33
N PHE A 317 22.09 16.84 -20.69
CA PHE A 317 21.68 15.70 -19.86
C PHE A 317 22.82 14.68 -19.73
N THR A 318 23.39 14.27 -20.87
CA THR A 318 24.55 13.37 -20.91
C THR A 318 25.74 13.94 -20.14
N ASN A 319 26.04 15.23 -20.27
CA ASN A 319 27.14 15.88 -19.56
C ASN A 319 26.92 15.90 -18.04
N LEU A 320 25.72 16.26 -17.58
CA LEU A 320 25.40 16.28 -16.15
C LEU A 320 25.50 14.88 -15.51
N LEU A 321 25.07 13.84 -16.22
CA LEU A 321 25.20 12.44 -15.78
C LEU A 321 26.67 11.97 -15.79
N SER A 322 27.42 12.32 -16.83
CA SER A 322 28.84 11.95 -16.97
C SER A 322 29.70 12.54 -15.85
N ASN A 323 29.44 13.79 -15.48
CA ASN A 323 30.13 14.48 -14.38
C ASN A 323 29.54 14.17 -12.99
N GLY A 324 28.51 13.32 -12.91
CA GLY A 324 27.85 12.97 -11.65
C GLY A 324 27.16 14.14 -10.94
N LEU A 325 26.86 15.22 -11.66
CA LEU A 325 26.16 16.41 -11.16
C LEU A 325 24.67 16.14 -10.96
N ILE A 326 24.13 15.19 -11.72
CA ILE A 326 22.83 14.57 -11.50
C ILE A 326 22.98 13.04 -11.56
N LYS A 327 22.00 12.34 -11.00
CA LYS A 327 21.94 10.89 -10.89
C LYS A 327 20.64 10.38 -11.51
N PRO A 328 20.66 9.17 -12.13
CA PRO A 328 19.43 8.48 -12.49
C PRO A 328 18.54 8.21 -11.27
N ASP A 329 17.25 7.98 -11.51
CA ASP A 329 16.32 7.53 -10.48
C ASP A 329 16.78 6.22 -9.83
N ARG A 330 16.35 5.99 -8.59
CA ARG A 330 16.47 4.67 -7.96
C ARG A 330 15.54 3.70 -8.67
N THR A 331 16.09 2.58 -9.15
CA THR A 331 15.32 1.52 -9.82
C THR A 331 15.23 0.28 -8.94
N GLU A 332 14.10 -0.43 -9.02
CA GLU A 332 13.95 -1.77 -8.46
C GLU A 332 13.96 -2.81 -9.60
N PRO A 333 15.08 -3.51 -9.84
CA PRO A 333 15.18 -4.46 -10.95
C PRO A 333 14.15 -5.58 -10.81
N GLN A 334 13.40 -5.84 -11.88
CA GLN A 334 12.48 -6.96 -11.95
C GLN A 334 13.14 -8.12 -12.70
N SER A 335 13.06 -9.33 -12.15
CA SER A 335 13.52 -10.55 -12.82
C SER A 335 12.43 -11.10 -13.74
N GLY A 336 12.81 -11.62 -14.92
CA GLY A 336 11.85 -12.22 -15.88
C GLY A 336 11.75 -11.53 -17.25
N GLY A 337 12.52 -10.46 -17.48
CA GLY A 337 12.54 -9.75 -18.76
C GLY A 337 11.16 -9.21 -19.14
N LEU A 338 10.77 -9.32 -20.41
CA LEU A 338 9.45 -8.87 -20.86
C LEU A 338 8.30 -9.55 -20.10
N SER A 339 8.45 -10.79 -19.63
CA SER A 339 7.37 -11.49 -18.91
C SER A 339 7.02 -10.88 -17.55
N ALA A 340 7.88 -10.03 -16.98
CA ALA A 340 7.66 -9.37 -15.68
C ALA A 340 6.83 -8.07 -15.76
N ILE A 341 6.53 -7.60 -16.99
CA ILE A 341 5.87 -6.31 -17.21
C ILE A 341 4.48 -6.24 -16.55
N PRO A 342 3.57 -7.23 -16.69
CA PRO A 342 2.23 -7.15 -16.10
C PRO A 342 2.25 -6.93 -14.59
N SER A 343 3.06 -7.72 -13.86
CA SER A 343 3.20 -7.58 -12.41
C SER A 343 3.76 -6.22 -12.02
N GLY A 344 4.71 -5.68 -12.78
CA GLY A 344 5.25 -4.35 -12.51
C GLY A 344 4.26 -3.23 -12.82
N LEU A 345 3.45 -3.36 -13.89
CA LEU A 345 2.38 -2.42 -14.20
C LEU A 345 1.28 -2.44 -13.15
N ASP A 346 0.89 -3.61 -12.64
CA ASP A 346 -0.06 -3.72 -11.54
C ASP A 346 0.46 -3.02 -10.28
N ARG A 347 1.74 -3.19 -9.96
CA ARG A 347 2.35 -2.47 -8.84
C ARG A 347 2.23 -0.96 -9.00
N LEU A 348 2.46 -0.41 -10.20
CA LEU A 348 2.26 1.01 -10.47
C LEU A 348 0.79 1.42 -10.42
N ARG A 349 -0.10 0.62 -11.04
CA ARG A 349 -1.55 0.85 -11.11
C ARG A 349 -2.17 0.96 -9.72
N TYR A 350 -1.67 0.19 -8.77
CA TYR A 350 -2.17 0.17 -7.39
C TYR A 350 -1.29 0.95 -6.40
N ASN A 351 -0.42 1.86 -6.88
CA ASN A 351 0.46 2.71 -6.05
C ASN A 351 1.44 1.95 -5.12
N LYS A 352 1.88 0.76 -5.54
CA LYS A 352 2.78 -0.16 -4.81
C LYS A 352 4.26 -0.03 -5.20
N VAL A 353 4.64 1.12 -5.78
CA VAL A 353 6.05 1.48 -6.12
C VAL A 353 6.64 2.51 -5.13
N SER A 354 5.88 2.90 -4.10
CA SER A 354 6.47 3.23 -2.81
C SER A 354 6.68 1.91 -2.05
N GLY A 355 7.75 1.77 -1.26
CA GLY A 355 7.95 0.55 -0.51
C GLY A 355 6.72 0.22 0.32
N SER A 356 6.34 -1.06 0.32
CA SER A 356 5.21 -1.51 1.14
C SER A 356 5.65 -1.59 2.60
N GLU A 357 4.79 -1.16 3.53
CA GLU A 357 4.93 -1.49 4.96
C GLU A 357 4.56 -2.96 5.25
N GLU A 358 3.97 -3.65 4.27
CA GLU A 358 3.45 -5.02 4.40
C GLU A 358 4.53 -6.09 4.23
N ILE A 359 4.20 -7.29 4.67
CA ILE A 359 4.92 -8.53 4.36
C ILE A 359 4.13 -9.35 3.35
N LEU A 360 4.83 -10.09 2.49
CA LEU A 360 4.23 -11.16 1.71
C LEU A 360 4.39 -12.48 2.47
N VAL A 361 3.28 -13.18 2.69
CA VAL A 361 3.27 -14.46 3.38
C VAL A 361 2.91 -15.55 2.39
N LYS A 362 3.75 -16.58 2.31
CA LYS A 362 3.40 -17.84 1.66
C LYS A 362 2.55 -18.65 2.63
N VAL A 363 1.27 -18.81 2.31
CA VAL A 363 0.29 -19.44 3.18
C VAL A 363 0.51 -20.95 3.19
N SER A 364 0.47 -21.56 4.37
CA SER A 364 0.52 -23.02 4.55
C SER A 364 -0.82 -23.59 5.02
N SER A 365 -1.58 -22.81 5.81
CA SER A 365 -2.94 -23.17 6.20
C SER A 365 -3.79 -21.94 6.48
N MET A 366 -5.10 -22.09 6.31
CA MET A 366 -6.11 -21.06 6.59
C MET A 366 -7.11 -21.55 7.63
N GLY A 367 -7.59 -20.61 8.45
CA GLY A 367 -8.65 -20.87 9.42
C GLY A 367 -9.97 -20.31 8.93
N LEU A 368 -11.07 -21.05 9.11
CA LEU A 368 -12.40 -20.54 8.82
C LEU A 368 -13.08 -20.03 10.08
N SER A 369 -13.83 -18.95 9.93
CA SER A 369 -14.48 -18.21 10.99
C SER A 369 -15.87 -17.72 10.54
N PRO A 370 -16.75 -17.34 11.49
CA PRO A 370 -18.01 -16.71 11.13
C PRO A 370 -17.85 -15.39 10.35
N ALA A 371 -16.69 -14.72 10.44
CA ALA A 371 -16.44 -13.50 9.68
C ALA A 371 -16.43 -13.77 8.18
N ASP A 372 -15.92 -14.93 7.73
CA ASP A 372 -15.78 -15.23 6.30
C ASP A 372 -17.13 -15.29 5.58
N TRP A 373 -18.12 -16.02 6.13
CA TRP A 373 -19.44 -16.06 5.51
C TRP A 373 -20.21 -14.74 5.71
N LYS A 374 -20.04 -14.07 6.86
CA LYS A 374 -20.69 -12.76 7.10
C LYS A 374 -20.17 -11.71 6.12
N HIS A 375 -18.87 -11.70 5.83
CA HIS A 375 -18.31 -10.81 4.84
C HIS A 375 -18.82 -11.17 3.46
N LEU A 376 -18.78 -12.44 3.08
CA LEU A 376 -19.29 -12.90 1.78
C LEU A 376 -20.76 -12.50 1.56
N ASP A 377 -21.61 -12.67 2.56
CA ASP A 377 -23.06 -12.51 2.41
C ASP A 377 -23.56 -11.08 2.66
N VAL A 378 -22.81 -10.26 3.43
CA VAL A 378 -23.26 -8.94 3.89
C VAL A 378 -22.42 -7.79 3.34
N LEU A 379 -21.09 -7.96 3.25
CA LEU A 379 -20.16 -6.86 2.93
C LEU A 379 -19.39 -7.04 1.62
N GLY A 380 -19.49 -8.22 1.00
CA GLY A 380 -18.58 -8.68 -0.04
C GLY A 380 -18.55 -7.77 -1.26
N VAL A 381 -17.35 -7.33 -1.63
CA VAL A 381 -17.11 -6.59 -2.87
C VAL A 381 -16.74 -7.58 -3.97
N GLN A 382 -17.48 -7.53 -5.08
CA GLN A 382 -17.25 -8.43 -6.22
C GLN A 382 -15.81 -8.31 -6.74
N GLY A 383 -15.14 -9.44 -6.93
CA GLY A 383 -13.77 -9.53 -7.44
C GLY A 383 -12.67 -9.55 -6.37
N THR A 384 -13.02 -9.40 -5.09
CA THR A 384 -12.05 -9.46 -3.98
C THR A 384 -11.78 -10.89 -3.49
N ILE A 385 -10.65 -11.09 -2.80
CA ILE A 385 -10.24 -12.39 -2.25
C ILE A 385 -10.91 -12.58 -0.87
N LEU A 386 -11.52 -13.74 -0.64
CA LEU A 386 -12.18 -14.07 0.64
C LEU A 386 -11.17 -14.54 1.70
N GLY A 387 -11.59 -14.56 2.96
CA GLY A 387 -10.88 -15.22 4.05
C GLY A 387 -10.14 -14.25 4.95
N SER A 388 -10.16 -14.52 6.26
CA SER A 388 -9.45 -13.69 7.23
C SER A 388 -8.22 -14.33 7.86
N ASP A 389 -8.30 -15.59 8.31
CA ASP A 389 -7.24 -16.17 9.14
C ASP A 389 -6.25 -17.01 8.34
N PHE A 390 -4.96 -16.81 8.60
CA PHE A 390 -3.89 -17.53 7.94
C PHE A 390 -2.75 -17.91 8.88
N VAL A 391 -2.00 -18.93 8.47
CA VAL A 391 -0.63 -19.22 8.90
C VAL A 391 0.24 -19.45 7.68
N GLY A 392 1.50 -19.05 7.76
CA GLY A 392 2.45 -19.24 6.69
C GLY A 392 3.86 -18.80 7.07
N THR A 393 4.71 -18.65 6.05
CA THR A 393 6.09 -18.16 6.20
C THR A 393 6.24 -16.82 5.50
N VAL A 394 6.96 -15.88 6.11
CA VAL A 394 7.31 -14.59 5.46
C VAL A 394 8.16 -14.88 4.22
N ALA A 395 7.60 -14.66 3.05
CA ALA A 395 8.25 -14.89 1.76
C ALA A 395 8.98 -13.65 1.24
N GLU A 396 8.43 -12.47 1.54
CA GLU A 396 9.01 -11.18 1.18
C GLU A 396 8.66 -10.14 2.26
N LYS A 397 9.49 -9.11 2.37
CA LYS A 397 9.25 -7.97 3.24
C LYS A 397 9.31 -6.71 2.38
N GLY A 398 8.25 -5.91 2.41
CA GLY A 398 8.23 -4.65 1.69
C GLY A 398 9.37 -3.74 2.15
N SER A 399 9.92 -2.95 1.22
CA SER A 399 11.11 -2.14 1.46
C SER A 399 10.93 -1.05 2.52
N ASP A 400 9.68 -0.71 2.87
CA ASP A 400 9.32 0.23 3.94
C ASP A 400 8.77 -0.45 5.20
N CYS A 401 8.76 -1.78 5.25
CA CYS A 401 8.26 -2.52 6.40
C CYS A 401 9.20 -2.35 7.60
N ASP A 402 8.77 -1.59 8.61
CA ASP A 402 9.48 -1.41 9.87
C ASP A 402 9.06 -2.47 10.90
N SER A 403 9.56 -3.70 10.69
CA SER A 403 9.31 -4.87 11.53
C SER A 403 10.59 -5.69 11.75
N ASP A 404 10.69 -6.36 12.90
CA ASP A 404 11.78 -7.29 13.24
C ASP A 404 11.58 -8.69 12.63
N LEU A 405 10.49 -8.92 11.90
CA LEU A 405 10.24 -10.14 11.14
C LEU A 405 11.30 -10.36 10.04
N LYS A 406 11.65 -11.63 9.84
CA LYS A 406 12.65 -12.07 8.86
C LYS A 406 12.02 -12.98 7.81
N LEU A 407 12.64 -13.03 6.63
CA LEU A 407 12.28 -14.03 5.62
C LEU A 407 12.39 -15.44 6.23
N GLY A 408 11.36 -16.25 6.02
CA GLY A 408 11.24 -17.59 6.60
C GLY A 408 10.63 -17.65 8.00
N ASP A 409 10.40 -16.51 8.70
CA ASP A 409 9.68 -16.52 9.98
C ASP A 409 8.28 -17.14 9.78
N ARG A 410 7.92 -18.10 10.64
CA ARG A 410 6.58 -18.71 10.65
C ARG A 410 5.63 -17.81 11.41
N VAL A 411 4.59 -17.33 10.74
CA VAL A 411 3.66 -16.32 11.26
C VAL A 411 2.20 -16.77 11.13
N ALA A 412 1.37 -16.39 12.10
CA ALA A 412 -0.08 -16.52 12.03
C ALA A 412 -0.72 -15.16 12.32
N GLY A 413 -1.82 -14.88 11.65
CA GLY A 413 -2.46 -13.57 11.76
C GLY A 413 -3.77 -13.51 11.01
N TRP A 414 -4.22 -12.29 10.74
CA TRP A 414 -5.47 -12.04 10.06
C TRP A 414 -5.35 -10.90 9.03
N VAL A 415 -6.26 -10.93 8.05
CA VAL A 415 -6.52 -9.87 7.06
C VAL A 415 -8.02 -9.64 6.92
N HIS A 416 -8.42 -8.49 6.40
CA HIS A 416 -9.82 -8.16 6.13
C HIS A 416 -10.25 -8.59 4.72
N GLY A 417 -10.43 -9.90 4.55
CA GLY A 417 -10.87 -10.48 3.27
C GLY A 417 -12.29 -10.03 2.87
N ALA A 418 -12.52 -10.07 1.55
CA ALA A 418 -13.75 -9.73 0.84
C ALA A 418 -14.14 -8.24 0.75
N ILE A 419 -13.29 -7.34 1.24
CA ILE A 419 -13.56 -5.87 1.22
C ILE A 419 -12.60 -5.15 0.28
N HIS A 420 -11.31 -5.43 0.41
CA HIS A 420 -10.25 -4.74 -0.31
C HIS A 420 -9.67 -5.60 -1.43
N ASP A 421 -9.36 -4.98 -2.57
CA ASP A 421 -8.77 -5.67 -3.71
C ASP A 421 -7.39 -6.27 -3.37
N GLY A 422 -7.18 -7.52 -3.77
CA GLY A 422 -5.94 -8.26 -3.52
C GLY A 422 -5.58 -8.47 -2.04
N ILE A 423 -6.57 -8.47 -1.13
CA ILE A 423 -6.41 -8.80 0.30
C ILE A 423 -7.42 -9.89 0.67
N GLY A 424 -6.93 -11.03 1.13
CA GLY A 424 -7.74 -12.14 1.62
C GLY A 424 -6.88 -13.36 1.95
N ALA A 425 -7.28 -14.11 2.96
CA ALA A 425 -6.50 -15.24 3.45
C ALA A 425 -6.62 -16.49 2.57
N PHE A 426 -7.69 -16.63 1.79
CA PHE A 426 -7.93 -17.81 0.97
C PHE A 426 -7.17 -17.76 -0.35
N ALA A 427 -5.85 -17.71 -0.25
CA ALA A 427 -4.89 -17.61 -1.34
C ALA A 427 -3.57 -18.31 -0.98
N GLU A 428 -2.76 -18.68 -1.97
CA GLU A 428 -1.43 -19.28 -1.76
C GLU A 428 -0.40 -18.28 -1.23
N TYR A 429 -0.58 -17.02 -1.58
CA TYR A 429 0.20 -15.89 -1.07
C TYR A 429 -0.76 -14.76 -0.71
N LEU A 430 -0.48 -14.08 0.39
CA LEU A 430 -1.22 -12.90 0.80
C LEU A 430 -0.28 -11.82 1.32
N ARG A 431 -0.74 -10.58 1.23
CA ARG A 431 -0.09 -9.46 1.89
C ARG A 431 -0.75 -9.24 3.24
N ALA A 432 0.06 -8.98 4.26
CA ALA A 432 -0.42 -8.67 5.59
C ALA A 432 0.40 -7.53 6.21
N SER A 433 -0.22 -6.75 7.08
CA SER A 433 0.50 -5.84 7.94
C SER A 433 1.35 -6.63 8.95
N PRO A 434 2.60 -6.25 9.23
CA PRO A 434 3.37 -6.84 10.32
C PRO A 434 2.70 -6.62 11.69
N ASP A 435 1.78 -5.65 11.81
CA ASP A 435 1.03 -5.37 13.03
C ASP A 435 -0.16 -6.33 13.24
N SER A 436 -0.53 -7.13 12.24
CA SER A 436 -1.64 -8.10 12.30
C SER A 436 -1.19 -9.56 12.40
N VAL A 437 0.10 -9.80 12.68
CA VAL A 437 0.68 -11.15 12.77
C VAL A 437 1.47 -11.37 14.06
N ILE A 438 1.56 -12.63 14.49
CA ILE A 438 2.47 -13.09 15.54
C ILE A 438 3.37 -14.20 15.01
N ARG A 439 4.55 -14.37 15.60
CA ARG A 439 5.39 -15.55 15.32
C ARG A 439 4.76 -16.81 15.93
N VAL A 440 4.76 -17.89 15.16
CA VAL A 440 4.25 -19.21 15.59
C VAL A 440 5.39 -20.00 16.20
N PRO A 441 5.29 -20.43 17.48
CA PRO A 441 6.35 -21.23 18.10
C PRO A 441 6.35 -22.67 17.58
N ASP A 442 7.50 -23.33 17.61
CA ASP A 442 7.71 -24.67 17.02
C ASP A 442 6.82 -25.78 17.58
N ASN A 443 6.32 -25.62 18.80
CA ASN A 443 5.38 -26.57 19.41
C ASN A 443 3.94 -26.42 18.91
N VAL A 444 3.64 -25.44 18.04
CA VAL A 444 2.31 -25.22 17.46
C VAL A 444 2.34 -25.52 15.96
N SER A 445 1.61 -26.55 15.55
CA SER A 445 1.42 -26.93 14.15
C SER A 445 0.60 -25.89 13.39
N ASP A 446 0.80 -25.79 12.08
CA ASP A 446 0.06 -24.86 11.22
C ASP A 446 -1.47 -25.05 11.28
N SER A 447 -1.95 -26.29 11.39
CA SER A 447 -3.39 -26.53 11.50
C SER A 447 -4.02 -25.90 12.75
N LEU A 448 -3.29 -25.91 13.87
CA LEU A 448 -3.69 -25.21 15.10
C LEU A 448 -3.44 -23.71 15.01
N ALA A 449 -2.34 -23.29 14.39
CA ALA A 449 -1.96 -21.89 14.23
C ALA A 449 -2.94 -21.11 13.34
N ALA A 450 -3.59 -21.76 12.38
CA ALA A 450 -4.70 -21.21 11.61
C ALA A 450 -5.85 -20.69 12.50
N GLY A 451 -5.91 -21.13 13.77
CA GLY A 451 -6.84 -20.62 14.77
C GLY A 451 -6.37 -19.38 15.55
N LEU A 452 -5.22 -18.78 15.24
CA LEU A 452 -4.62 -17.67 15.99
C LEU A 452 -4.90 -16.27 15.42
N GLY A 453 -5.56 -16.14 14.26
CA GLY A 453 -5.83 -14.83 13.66
C GLY A 453 -6.86 -14.01 14.45
N ILE A 454 -8.02 -13.77 13.85
CA ILE A 454 -9.10 -12.94 14.41
C ILE A 454 -9.39 -13.30 15.87
N THR A 455 -9.42 -14.60 16.20
CA THR A 455 -9.88 -15.11 17.49
C THR A 455 -9.04 -14.66 18.68
N SER A 456 -7.71 -14.76 18.61
CA SER A 456 -6.87 -14.31 19.73
C SER A 456 -6.65 -12.81 19.74
N PHE A 457 -6.60 -12.16 18.58
CA PHE A 457 -6.49 -10.70 18.48
C PHE A 457 -7.75 -10.01 19.05
N THR A 458 -8.93 -10.55 18.77
CA THR A 458 -10.21 -10.10 19.34
C THR A 458 -10.22 -10.28 20.86
N ALA A 459 -9.81 -11.45 21.36
CA ALA A 459 -9.76 -11.69 22.80
C ALA A 459 -8.79 -10.73 23.51
N TYR A 460 -7.61 -10.50 22.94
CA TYR A 460 -6.62 -9.58 23.51
C TYR A 460 -7.14 -8.13 23.54
N MET A 461 -7.73 -7.66 22.44
CA MET A 461 -8.32 -6.32 22.37
C MET A 461 -9.48 -6.15 23.36
N ALA A 462 -10.35 -7.15 23.52
CA ALA A 462 -11.47 -7.10 24.47
C ALA A 462 -10.99 -6.94 25.92
N LEU A 463 -9.96 -7.67 26.32
CA LEU A 463 -9.46 -7.69 27.69
C LEU A 463 -8.61 -6.47 28.03
N TYR A 464 -7.71 -6.06 27.13
CA TYR A 464 -6.58 -5.19 27.51
C TYR A 464 -6.64 -3.77 26.93
N GLN A 465 -7.42 -3.53 25.87
CA GLN A 465 -7.57 -2.17 25.35
C GLN A 465 -8.27 -1.29 26.40
N SER A 466 -7.77 -0.08 26.63
CA SER A 466 -8.20 0.80 27.73
C SER A 466 -9.68 1.19 27.67
N LYS A 467 -10.20 1.43 26.45
CA LYS A 467 -11.61 1.73 26.17
C LYS A 467 -12.55 0.52 26.25
N ASN A 468 -11.99 -0.70 26.31
CA ASN A 468 -12.72 -1.94 26.51
C ASN A 468 -12.71 -2.31 28.01
N LEU A 469 -12.17 -3.45 28.43
CA LEU A 469 -12.04 -3.77 29.85
C LEU A 469 -10.86 -3.07 30.52
N GLY A 470 -9.75 -2.85 29.80
CA GLY A 470 -8.56 -2.19 30.31
C GLY A 470 -7.81 -2.97 31.41
N LEU A 471 -7.82 -4.31 31.32
CA LEU A 471 -7.01 -5.15 32.21
C LEU A 471 -5.52 -4.95 31.94
N THR A 472 -4.67 -5.32 32.89
CA THR A 472 -3.23 -5.38 32.67
C THR A 472 -2.87 -6.68 31.94
N PRO A 473 -2.21 -6.61 30.77
CA PRO A 473 -1.74 -7.81 30.08
C PRO A 473 -0.68 -8.54 30.92
N PRO A 474 -0.55 -9.87 30.78
CA PRO A 474 0.54 -10.60 31.42
C PRO A 474 1.90 -10.11 30.89
N PRO A 475 2.97 -10.18 31.69
CA PRO A 475 4.30 -9.86 31.19
C PRO A 475 4.71 -10.86 30.10
N ALA A 476 5.45 -10.39 29.09
CA ALA A 476 5.85 -11.21 27.94
C ALA A 476 6.73 -12.42 28.33
N ASP A 477 7.39 -12.34 29.48
CA ASP A 477 8.25 -13.38 30.05
C ASP A 477 7.57 -14.20 31.16
N LEU A 478 6.22 -14.20 31.24
CA LEU A 478 5.47 -15.03 32.20
C LEU A 478 5.78 -16.52 32.06
N ASP A 479 6.38 -17.14 33.08
CA ASP A 479 6.86 -18.53 33.09
C ASP A 479 5.86 -19.52 33.72
N ARG A 480 4.97 -19.03 34.59
CA ARG A 480 3.91 -19.82 35.23
C ARG A 480 2.66 -18.96 35.43
N LEU A 481 1.50 -19.62 35.50
CA LEU A 481 0.25 -18.91 35.79
C LEU A 481 0.32 -18.23 37.17
N PRO A 482 -0.08 -16.95 37.28
CA PRO A 482 -0.14 -16.29 38.57
C PRO A 482 -1.23 -16.92 39.45
N PRO A 483 -1.19 -16.71 40.79
CA PRO A 483 -2.32 -17.03 41.66
C PRO A 483 -3.61 -16.36 41.16
N ILE A 484 -4.75 -17.02 41.36
CA ILE A 484 -6.05 -16.42 41.07
C ILE A 484 -6.33 -15.38 42.16
N ASP A 485 -6.61 -14.15 41.75
CA ASP A 485 -7.12 -13.10 42.62
C ASP A 485 -8.66 -13.19 42.65
N PRO A 486 -9.27 -13.65 43.76
CA PRO A 486 -10.71 -13.80 43.86
C PRO A 486 -11.46 -12.46 43.80
N ALA A 487 -10.79 -11.31 43.96
CA ALA A 487 -11.39 -10.00 43.79
C ALA A 487 -11.46 -9.57 42.31
N LYS A 488 -10.62 -10.15 41.43
CA LYS A 488 -10.59 -9.85 39.99
C LYS A 488 -11.47 -10.83 39.22
N LYS A 489 -12.79 -10.68 39.34
CA LYS A 489 -13.77 -11.55 38.68
C LYS A 489 -14.08 -11.08 37.26
N LEU A 490 -14.11 -12.02 36.32
CA LEU A 490 -14.53 -11.77 34.93
C LEU A 490 -15.54 -12.82 34.49
N LEU A 491 -16.67 -12.37 33.93
CA LEU A 491 -17.60 -13.24 33.21
C LEU A 491 -17.23 -13.31 31.72
N VAL A 492 -16.99 -14.50 31.20
CA VAL A 492 -16.89 -14.78 29.76
C VAL A 492 -18.14 -15.53 29.33
N TRP A 493 -19.06 -14.86 28.66
CA TRP A 493 -20.23 -15.55 28.10
C TRP A 493 -19.84 -16.32 26.84
N SER A 494 -20.31 -17.56 26.70
CA SER A 494 -19.95 -18.47 25.60
C SER A 494 -18.46 -18.86 25.59
N GLY A 495 -17.91 -19.30 26.72
CA GLY A 495 -16.49 -19.64 26.86
C GLY A 495 -15.98 -20.76 25.96
N ALA A 496 -16.87 -21.63 25.45
CA ALA A 496 -16.51 -22.69 24.52
C ALA A 496 -16.35 -22.22 23.06
N SER A 497 -16.77 -20.98 22.73
CA SER A 497 -16.54 -20.39 21.41
C SER A 497 -15.05 -20.15 21.15
N SER A 498 -14.64 -19.99 19.90
CA SER A 498 -13.21 -19.82 19.57
C SER A 498 -12.59 -18.59 20.26
N VAL A 499 -13.31 -17.47 20.30
CA VAL A 499 -12.88 -16.27 21.06
C VAL A 499 -12.99 -16.50 22.57
N GLY A 500 -14.07 -17.15 23.03
CA GLY A 500 -14.30 -17.48 24.44
C GLY A 500 -13.15 -18.28 25.06
N GLN A 501 -12.60 -19.25 24.31
CA GLN A 501 -11.47 -20.07 24.76
C GLN A 501 -10.21 -19.21 25.00
N PHE A 502 -9.92 -18.23 24.14
CA PHE A 502 -8.80 -17.30 24.36
C PHE A 502 -9.08 -16.33 25.50
N LEU A 503 -10.32 -15.83 25.63
CA LEU A 503 -10.72 -14.94 26.73
C LEU A 503 -10.50 -15.61 28.09
N VAL A 504 -10.93 -16.86 28.25
CA VAL A 504 -10.74 -17.64 29.49
C VAL A 504 -9.25 -17.77 29.83
N GLN A 505 -8.43 -18.17 28.85
CA GLN A 505 -7.00 -18.40 29.06
C GLN A 505 -6.23 -17.11 29.35
N LEU A 506 -6.44 -16.06 28.55
CA LEU A 506 -5.77 -14.77 28.73
C LEU A 506 -6.16 -14.11 30.06
N ALA A 507 -7.44 -14.12 30.41
CA ALA A 507 -7.87 -13.65 31.73
C ALA A 507 -7.23 -14.45 32.87
N ARG A 508 -7.11 -15.78 32.72
CA ARG A 508 -6.41 -16.62 33.70
C ARG A 508 -4.93 -16.25 33.82
N THR A 509 -4.25 -15.95 32.71
CA THR A 509 -2.84 -15.48 32.73
C THR A 509 -2.67 -14.12 33.39
N SER A 510 -3.71 -13.28 33.43
CA SER A 510 -3.77 -12.03 34.20
C SER A 510 -4.21 -12.21 35.66
N GLY A 511 -4.38 -13.46 36.11
CA GLY A 511 -4.77 -13.78 37.49
C GLY A 511 -6.26 -13.62 37.81
N CYS A 512 -7.13 -13.48 36.79
CA CYS A 512 -8.56 -13.32 37.02
C CYS A 512 -9.22 -14.61 37.54
N TYR A 513 -10.24 -14.45 38.37
CA TYR A 513 -11.23 -15.47 38.68
C TYR A 513 -12.26 -15.51 37.55
N VAL A 514 -12.18 -16.53 36.69
CA VAL A 514 -12.98 -16.57 35.45
C VAL A 514 -14.27 -17.38 35.67
N ILE A 515 -15.40 -16.71 35.53
CA ILE A 515 -16.73 -17.31 35.44
C ILE A 515 -17.07 -17.41 33.97
N THR A 516 -17.58 -18.55 33.50
CA THR A 516 -17.98 -18.67 32.10
C THR A 516 -19.27 -19.43 31.90
N THR A 517 -19.89 -19.25 30.74
CA THR A 517 -21.07 -20.01 30.33
C THR A 517 -20.78 -20.88 29.11
N ALA A 518 -21.26 -22.12 29.13
CA ALA A 518 -21.16 -23.07 28.02
C ALA A 518 -22.11 -24.26 28.25
N SER A 519 -22.26 -25.14 27.26
CA SER A 519 -22.89 -26.44 27.55
C SER A 519 -22.03 -27.18 28.57
N LEU A 520 -22.64 -27.78 29.60
CA LEU A 520 -21.94 -28.45 30.70
C LEU A 520 -21.02 -29.60 30.26
N ARG A 521 -21.19 -30.14 29.05
CA ARG A 521 -20.23 -31.09 28.46
C ARG A 521 -18.82 -30.52 28.28
N HIS A 522 -18.68 -29.19 28.24
CA HIS A 522 -17.40 -28.49 28.09
C HIS A 522 -16.80 -28.05 29.44
N THR A 523 -17.40 -28.42 30.58
CA THR A 523 -16.94 -27.95 31.89
C THR A 523 -15.49 -28.33 32.19
N ASP A 524 -15.11 -29.60 32.00
CA ASP A 524 -13.74 -30.04 32.28
C ASP A 524 -12.73 -29.40 31.31
N PHE A 525 -13.11 -29.25 30.05
CA PHE A 525 -12.30 -28.54 29.05
C PHE A 525 -12.07 -27.08 29.45
N LEU A 526 -13.12 -26.33 29.78
CA LEU A 526 -13.01 -24.92 30.18
C LEU A 526 -12.25 -24.74 31.49
N LYS A 527 -12.43 -25.65 32.46
CA LYS A 527 -11.60 -25.67 33.68
C LYS A 527 -10.13 -25.92 33.36
N SER A 528 -9.83 -26.79 32.40
CA SER A 528 -8.46 -27.02 31.93
C SER A 528 -7.84 -25.79 31.24
N LEU A 529 -8.66 -24.91 30.68
CA LEU A 529 -8.25 -23.63 30.10
C LEU A 529 -8.11 -22.50 31.15
N GLY A 530 -8.60 -22.71 32.37
CA GLY A 530 -8.49 -21.74 33.46
C GLY A 530 -9.81 -21.14 33.97
N ALA A 531 -10.96 -21.66 33.55
CA ALA A 531 -12.24 -21.26 34.15
C ALA A 531 -12.33 -21.73 35.61
N SER A 532 -12.74 -20.84 36.50
CA SER A 532 -13.05 -21.16 37.90
C SER A 532 -14.44 -21.81 38.03
N GLU A 533 -15.43 -21.27 37.31
CA GLU A 533 -16.82 -21.73 37.33
C GLU A 533 -17.41 -21.79 35.92
N VAL A 534 -18.27 -22.78 35.68
CA VAL A 534 -18.97 -22.98 34.40
C VAL A 534 -20.46 -23.14 34.65
N TYR A 535 -21.26 -22.25 34.06
CA TYR A 535 -22.72 -22.27 34.13
C TYR A 535 -23.32 -22.70 32.79
N ASP A 536 -24.47 -23.40 32.82
CA ASP A 536 -25.17 -23.78 31.58
C ASP A 536 -25.84 -22.56 30.95
N TYR A 537 -25.41 -22.15 29.75
CA TYR A 537 -26.02 -21.01 29.06
C TYR A 537 -27.48 -21.26 28.66
N ARG A 538 -27.93 -22.52 28.65
CA ARG A 538 -29.30 -22.92 28.32
C ARG A 538 -30.25 -22.80 29.51
N ASP A 539 -29.72 -22.68 30.73
CA ASP A 539 -30.53 -22.41 31.91
C ASP A 539 -30.91 -20.92 31.93
N PRO A 540 -32.20 -20.56 31.78
CA PRO A 540 -32.63 -19.17 31.82
C PRO A 540 -32.34 -18.48 33.17
N ASN A 541 -32.10 -19.26 34.23
CA ASN A 541 -31.73 -18.74 35.55
C ASN A 541 -30.22 -18.54 35.73
N ALA A 542 -29.38 -18.94 34.76
CA ALA A 542 -27.93 -18.81 34.88
C ALA A 542 -27.46 -17.38 35.26
N PRO A 543 -27.99 -16.29 34.66
CA PRO A 543 -27.62 -14.93 35.07
C PRO A 543 -27.92 -14.65 36.55
N ASN A 544 -29.09 -15.05 37.04
CA ASN A 544 -29.49 -14.84 38.42
C ASN A 544 -28.63 -15.68 39.39
N ALA A 545 -28.28 -16.91 39.01
CA ALA A 545 -27.38 -17.75 39.78
C ALA A 545 -25.98 -17.11 39.89
N ILE A 546 -25.45 -16.58 38.78
CA ILE A 546 -24.16 -15.87 38.75
C ILE A 546 -24.22 -14.62 39.64
N THR A 547 -25.23 -13.76 39.51
CA THR A 547 -25.36 -12.54 40.35
C THR A 547 -25.49 -12.89 41.83
N LYS A 548 -26.20 -13.96 42.16
CA LYS A 548 -26.36 -14.39 43.56
C LYS A 548 -25.04 -14.90 44.15
N ALA A 549 -24.26 -15.64 43.38
CA ALA A 549 -22.95 -16.16 43.80
C ALA A 549 -21.87 -15.06 43.83
N HIS A 550 -21.95 -14.09 42.91
CA HIS A 550 -20.97 -13.04 42.68
C HIS A 550 -21.63 -11.66 42.58
N PRO A 551 -22.21 -11.12 43.68
CA PRO A 551 -22.93 -9.84 43.66
C PRO A 551 -22.03 -8.62 43.34
N ASP A 552 -20.71 -8.81 43.46
CA ASP A 552 -19.63 -7.88 43.18
C ASP A 552 -19.02 -8.04 41.77
N LEU A 553 -19.60 -8.86 40.89
CA LEU A 553 -19.11 -9.04 39.52
C LEU A 553 -19.37 -7.78 38.66
N THR A 554 -18.30 -7.09 38.25
CA THR A 554 -18.40 -5.82 37.49
C THR A 554 -17.82 -5.87 36.08
N MET A 555 -17.27 -7.00 35.64
CA MET A 555 -16.67 -7.12 34.30
C MET A 555 -17.22 -8.34 33.56
N ALA A 556 -17.57 -8.15 32.29
CA ALA A 556 -17.97 -9.22 31.40
C ALA A 556 -17.49 -9.01 29.96
N VAL A 557 -17.23 -10.11 29.25
CA VAL A 557 -17.13 -10.14 27.79
C VAL A 557 -18.17 -11.11 27.25
N ASP A 558 -19.01 -10.64 26.33
CA ASP A 558 -19.94 -11.48 25.59
C ASP A 558 -19.28 -11.97 24.30
N ALA A 559 -18.83 -13.23 24.27
CA ALA A 559 -18.18 -13.81 23.10
C ALA A 559 -19.17 -14.39 22.07
N TYR A 560 -20.48 -14.22 22.28
CA TYR A 560 -21.52 -14.62 21.32
C TYR A 560 -22.18 -13.39 20.68
N SER A 561 -22.61 -12.43 21.50
CA SER A 561 -23.22 -11.15 21.09
C SER A 561 -24.34 -11.29 20.07
N GLU A 562 -25.14 -12.34 20.20
CA GLU A 562 -26.31 -12.58 19.37
C GLU A 562 -27.42 -13.20 20.23
N LYS A 563 -28.66 -13.08 19.76
CA LYS A 563 -29.85 -13.70 20.39
C LYS A 563 -30.06 -13.24 21.85
N GLY A 564 -29.74 -11.99 22.16
CA GLY A 564 -29.94 -11.40 23.48
C GLY A 564 -28.92 -11.83 24.53
N SER A 565 -27.78 -12.41 24.15
CA SER A 565 -26.73 -12.81 25.10
C SER A 565 -26.15 -11.62 25.86
N SER A 566 -26.13 -10.42 25.25
CA SER A 566 -25.61 -9.23 25.90
C SER A 566 -26.52 -8.75 27.03
N ALA A 567 -27.84 -8.89 26.87
CA ALA A 567 -28.80 -8.71 27.94
C ALA A 567 -28.62 -9.74 29.08
N LEU A 568 -28.32 -11.01 28.75
CA LEU A 568 -28.04 -12.03 29.76
C LEU A 568 -26.77 -11.71 30.57
N CYS A 569 -25.71 -11.21 29.91
CA CYS A 569 -24.51 -10.73 30.58
C CYS A 569 -24.83 -9.56 31.52
N ALA A 570 -25.60 -8.57 31.05
CA ALA A 570 -25.97 -7.41 31.85
C ALA A 570 -26.83 -7.79 33.08
N ARG A 571 -27.67 -8.83 32.98
CA ARG A 571 -28.41 -9.38 34.13
C ARG A 571 -27.51 -10.02 35.17
N ALA A 572 -26.41 -10.65 34.74
CA ALA A 572 -25.45 -11.35 35.59
C ALA A 572 -24.52 -10.37 36.36
N LEU A 573 -24.27 -9.20 35.80
CA LEU A 573 -23.44 -8.14 36.40
C LEU A 573 -24.08 -7.49 37.63
N SER A 574 -23.24 -6.87 38.46
CA SER A 574 -23.64 -6.21 39.70
C SER A 574 -24.79 -5.22 39.49
N ARG A 575 -25.71 -5.19 40.47
CA ARG A 575 -26.88 -4.28 40.48
C ARG A 575 -26.62 -3.00 41.27
N THR A 576 -25.46 -2.88 41.91
CA THR A 576 -25.12 -1.77 42.82
C THR A 576 -23.82 -1.08 42.46
N GLN A 577 -23.02 -1.64 41.55
CA GLN A 577 -21.74 -1.10 41.12
C GLN A 577 -21.73 -0.84 39.62
N SER A 578 -21.02 0.21 39.21
CA SER A 578 -20.72 0.47 37.80
C SER A 578 -19.96 -0.72 37.21
N SER A 579 -20.44 -1.23 36.07
CA SER A 579 -19.93 -2.45 35.46
C SER A 579 -19.59 -2.22 33.98
N ARG A 580 -18.58 -2.93 33.48
CA ARG A 580 -18.15 -2.90 32.07
C ARG A 580 -18.54 -4.20 31.38
N LEU A 581 -19.18 -4.09 30.23
CA LEU A 581 -19.48 -5.21 29.33
C LEU A 581 -18.84 -4.95 27.98
N VAL A 582 -18.05 -5.88 27.47
CA VAL A 582 -17.54 -5.82 26.09
C VAL A 582 -18.34 -6.79 25.22
N THR A 583 -18.80 -6.34 24.06
CA THR A 583 -19.53 -7.16 23.09
C THR A 583 -18.78 -7.23 21.76
N LEU A 584 -18.89 -8.36 21.07
CA LEU A 584 -18.25 -8.59 19.77
C LEU A 584 -19.15 -8.23 18.58
N LEU A 585 -20.44 -8.06 18.83
CA LEU A 585 -21.45 -7.57 17.90
C LEU A 585 -22.43 -6.68 18.67
N TYR A 586 -23.22 -5.88 17.94
CA TYR A 586 -24.30 -5.12 18.53
C TYR A 586 -25.54 -6.01 18.73
N ASP A 587 -25.99 -6.15 19.98
CA ASP A 587 -27.14 -6.99 20.40
C ASP A 587 -28.12 -6.19 21.28
N GLY A 588 -28.31 -4.90 20.95
CA GLY A 588 -29.25 -3.98 21.61
C GLY A 588 -28.68 -3.21 22.80
N ASP A 589 -29.48 -2.28 23.33
CA ASP A 589 -29.11 -1.48 24.51
C ASP A 589 -29.34 -2.26 25.82
N VAL A 590 -28.25 -2.62 26.49
CA VAL A 590 -28.29 -3.37 27.75
C VAL A 590 -28.67 -2.51 28.96
N ARG A 591 -28.70 -1.19 28.85
CA ARG A 591 -29.04 -0.29 29.97
C ARG A 591 -30.50 -0.42 30.41
N GLU A 592 -31.38 -0.83 29.50
CA GLU A 592 -32.77 -1.19 29.82
C GLU A 592 -32.84 -2.39 30.78
N VAL A 593 -31.83 -3.25 30.75
CA VAL A 593 -31.75 -4.48 31.55
C VAL A 593 -31.00 -4.25 32.87
N ASN A 594 -29.90 -3.50 32.82
CA ASN A 594 -29.15 -3.08 34.00
C ASN A 594 -28.54 -1.68 33.76
N PRO A 595 -29.06 -0.62 34.41
CA PRO A 595 -28.62 0.76 34.16
C PRO A 595 -27.19 1.05 34.66
N HIS A 596 -26.60 0.15 35.44
CA HIS A 596 -25.21 0.28 35.91
C HIS A 596 -24.17 -0.29 34.93
N VAL A 597 -24.61 -0.88 33.81
CA VAL A 597 -23.72 -1.51 32.82
C VAL A 597 -23.40 -0.52 31.71
N HIS A 598 -22.11 -0.31 31.48
CA HIS A 598 -21.58 0.35 30.30
C HIS A 598 -21.11 -0.70 29.30
N ALA A 599 -21.82 -0.85 28.19
CA ALA A 599 -21.45 -1.76 27.11
C ALA A 599 -20.58 -1.06 26.05
N THR A 600 -19.46 -1.68 25.71
CA THR A 600 -18.58 -1.27 24.61
C THR A 600 -18.60 -2.34 23.51
N PHE A 601 -19.03 -1.95 22.31
CA PHE A 601 -18.84 -2.74 21.09
C PHE A 601 -17.58 -2.25 20.37
N PHE A 602 -16.70 -3.17 19.98
CA PHE A 602 -15.52 -2.88 19.15
C PHE A 602 -15.46 -3.79 17.93
N LEU A 603 -14.74 -3.33 16.90
CA LEU A 603 -14.44 -4.10 15.71
C LEU A 603 -12.93 -4.28 15.61
N LEU A 604 -12.46 -5.52 15.39
CA LEU A 604 -11.03 -5.78 15.21
C LEU A 604 -10.47 -5.00 14.00
N TYR A 605 -11.27 -4.80 12.96
CA TYR A 605 -10.86 -4.13 11.73
C TYR A 605 -10.49 -2.64 11.91
N THR A 606 -10.87 -1.99 13.03
CA THR A 606 -10.37 -0.63 13.31
C THR A 606 -8.84 -0.61 13.52
N THR A 607 -8.23 -1.75 13.82
CA THR A 607 -6.77 -1.88 13.96
C THR A 607 -6.02 -1.82 12.62
N GLU A 608 -6.72 -1.77 11.48
CA GLU A 608 -6.10 -1.43 10.18
C GLU A 608 -5.62 0.04 10.14
N GLY A 609 -6.14 0.90 11.03
CA GLY A 609 -5.71 2.30 11.17
C GLY A 609 -6.45 3.27 10.26
N GLU A 610 -7.46 2.80 9.54
CA GLU A 610 -8.28 3.62 8.65
C GLU A 610 -9.68 3.86 9.21
N ALA A 611 -10.26 5.01 8.84
CA ALA A 611 -11.63 5.33 9.22
C ALA A 611 -12.57 4.23 8.75
N THR A 612 -13.43 3.76 9.65
CA THR A 612 -14.27 2.58 9.42
C THR A 612 -15.72 2.93 9.73
N ASP A 613 -16.64 2.53 8.85
CA ASP A 613 -18.07 2.58 9.11
C ASP A 613 -18.69 1.21 8.77
N LEU A 614 -18.69 0.31 9.75
CA LEU A 614 -19.10 -1.08 9.58
C LEU A 614 -19.96 -1.52 10.76
N PHE A 615 -20.97 -2.35 10.48
CA PHE A 615 -21.80 -3.02 11.50
C PHE A 615 -22.25 -2.09 12.65
N PHE A 616 -22.75 -0.89 12.32
CA PHE A 616 -23.24 0.12 13.28
C PHE A 616 -22.15 0.77 14.16
N LYS A 617 -20.87 0.63 13.81
CA LYS A 617 -19.76 1.34 14.44
C LYS A 617 -19.05 2.21 13.42
N SER A 618 -19.23 3.51 13.57
CA SER A 618 -18.38 4.51 12.94
C SER A 618 -17.17 4.79 13.83
N CYS A 619 -15.99 4.83 13.23
CA CYS A 619 -14.72 5.06 13.90
C CYS A 619 -13.91 6.06 13.08
N THR A 620 -13.44 7.13 13.72
CA THR A 620 -12.60 8.12 13.05
C THR A 620 -11.22 7.54 12.77
N ARG A 621 -10.49 8.16 11.84
CA ARG A 621 -9.11 7.74 11.54
C ARG A 621 -8.20 7.82 12.77
N GLU A 622 -8.39 8.83 13.61
CA GLU A 622 -7.59 9.02 14.83
C GLU A 622 -7.82 7.88 15.84
N GLU A 623 -9.09 7.48 16.04
CA GLU A 623 -9.45 6.35 16.90
C GLU A 623 -8.93 5.02 16.34
N ALA A 624 -9.00 4.82 15.02
CA ALA A 624 -8.47 3.65 14.35
C ALA A 624 -6.94 3.57 14.48
N GLN A 625 -6.23 4.70 14.39
CA GLN A 625 -4.79 4.77 14.60
C GLN A 625 -4.37 4.48 16.05
N GLU A 626 -5.22 4.78 17.03
CA GLU A 626 -5.01 4.32 18.41
C GLU A 626 -5.14 2.80 18.52
N ASP A 627 -6.17 2.22 17.90
CA ASP A 627 -6.36 0.76 17.87
C ASP A 627 -5.22 0.04 17.14
N ARG A 628 -4.75 0.57 16.02
CA ARG A 628 -3.58 0.04 15.29
C ARG A 628 -2.34 0.05 16.17
N ARG A 629 -2.04 1.16 16.86
CA ARG A 629 -0.87 1.25 17.75
C ARG A 629 -0.92 0.24 18.90
N PHE A 630 -2.09 0.09 19.52
CA PHE A 630 -2.30 -0.90 20.57
C PHE A 630 -2.06 -2.32 20.04
N MET A 631 -2.60 -2.64 18.86
CA MET A 631 -2.46 -3.97 18.27
C MET A 631 -1.04 -4.26 17.78
N ALA A 632 -0.37 -3.27 17.19
CA ALA A 632 1.04 -3.36 16.80
C ALA A 632 1.93 -3.68 18.01
N ALA A 633 1.67 -3.03 19.15
CA ALA A 633 2.39 -3.31 20.39
C ALA A 633 2.17 -4.75 20.87
N PHE A 634 0.94 -5.28 20.78
CA PHE A 634 0.65 -6.68 21.08
C PHE A 634 1.40 -7.64 20.15
N ALA A 635 1.28 -7.46 18.83
CA ALA A 635 1.94 -8.28 17.82
C ALA A 635 3.46 -8.36 18.05
N ARG A 636 4.09 -7.21 18.34
CA ARG A 636 5.55 -7.10 18.57
C ARG A 636 5.99 -7.57 19.95
N SER A 637 5.11 -7.59 20.95
CA SER A 637 5.46 -7.92 22.34
C SER A 637 5.94 -9.37 22.54
N GLY A 638 5.56 -10.28 21.64
CA GLY A 638 5.79 -11.71 21.80
C GLY A 638 4.97 -12.36 22.91
N ILE A 639 4.04 -11.66 23.57
CA ILE A 639 3.23 -12.19 24.69
C ILE A 639 2.55 -13.49 24.28
N LEU A 640 1.75 -13.49 23.21
CA LEU A 640 1.01 -14.69 22.81
C LEU A 640 1.94 -15.80 22.31
N THR A 641 2.98 -15.47 21.54
CA THR A 641 4.01 -16.42 21.09
C THR A 641 4.67 -17.11 22.28
N ASN A 642 5.06 -16.38 23.33
CA ASN A 642 5.71 -16.93 24.51
C ASN A 642 4.76 -17.77 25.36
N LEU A 643 3.51 -17.33 25.52
CA LEU A 643 2.49 -18.10 26.24
C LEU A 643 2.19 -19.44 25.54
N LEU A 644 2.12 -19.45 24.20
CA LEU A 644 1.97 -20.66 23.40
C LEU A 644 3.21 -21.57 23.50
N ALA A 645 4.42 -21.00 23.39
CA ALA A 645 5.67 -21.75 23.49
C ALA A 645 5.83 -22.47 24.83
N ARG A 646 5.34 -21.85 25.91
CA ARG A 646 5.38 -22.38 27.28
C ARG A 646 4.18 -23.25 27.64
N GLY A 647 3.20 -23.35 26.74
CA GLY A 647 1.95 -24.10 26.98
C GLY A 647 1.05 -23.48 28.06
N LEU A 648 1.24 -22.21 28.40
CA LEU A 648 0.39 -21.45 29.33
C LEU A 648 -0.93 -21.02 28.67
N VAL A 649 -0.92 -20.88 27.35
CA VAL A 649 -2.09 -20.72 26.48
C VAL A 649 -2.01 -21.79 25.39
N LYS A 650 -3.16 -22.35 25.01
CA LYS A 650 -3.31 -23.32 23.94
C LYS A 650 -4.13 -22.71 22.80
N PRO A 651 -3.79 -23.01 21.53
CA PRO A 651 -4.63 -22.65 20.39
C PRO A 651 -5.98 -23.37 20.46
N ASN A 652 -6.97 -22.90 19.70
CA ASN A 652 -8.21 -23.66 19.53
C ASN A 652 -7.90 -25.02 18.87
N ASP A 653 -8.69 -26.05 19.20
CA ASP A 653 -8.66 -27.30 18.45
C ASP A 653 -9.00 -27.05 16.97
N ALA A 654 -8.38 -27.82 16.09
CA ALA A 654 -8.58 -27.72 14.65
C ALA A 654 -9.14 -29.03 14.07
N GLU A 655 -10.11 -28.90 13.18
CA GLU A 655 -10.53 -29.96 12.26
C GLU A 655 -9.93 -29.67 10.88
N ALA A 656 -9.03 -30.55 10.43
CA ALA A 656 -8.48 -30.46 9.09
C ALA A 656 -9.54 -30.79 8.04
N VAL A 657 -9.71 -29.90 7.06
CA VAL A 657 -10.57 -30.10 5.89
C VAL A 657 -9.67 -30.28 4.66
N PRO A 658 -9.57 -31.50 4.10
CA PRO A 658 -8.70 -31.78 2.97
C PRO A 658 -9.24 -31.16 1.68
N GLY A 659 -8.35 -30.81 0.75
CA GLY A 659 -8.70 -30.32 -0.59
C GLY A 659 -8.17 -28.93 -0.95
N GLY A 660 -7.34 -28.31 -0.10
CA GLY A 660 -6.77 -26.99 -0.36
C GLY A 660 -7.85 -25.94 -0.60
N LEU A 661 -7.59 -25.00 -1.51
CA LEU A 661 -8.55 -23.94 -1.85
C LEU A 661 -9.91 -24.47 -2.33
N HIS A 662 -9.97 -25.67 -2.93
CA HIS A 662 -11.25 -26.27 -3.35
C HIS A 662 -12.17 -26.64 -2.18
N ALA A 663 -11.64 -26.76 -0.96
CA ALA A 663 -12.41 -27.09 0.23
C ALA A 663 -13.02 -25.85 0.92
N VAL A 664 -12.64 -24.64 0.51
CA VAL A 664 -13.04 -23.38 1.15
C VAL A 664 -14.55 -23.21 1.15
N GLU A 665 -15.20 -23.34 0.00
CA GLU A 665 -16.65 -23.11 -0.14
C GLU A 665 -17.44 -24.02 0.81
N GLY A 666 -17.17 -25.33 0.77
CA GLY A 666 -17.82 -26.30 1.66
C GLY A 666 -17.51 -26.05 3.14
N GLY A 667 -16.31 -25.59 3.47
CA GLY A 667 -15.95 -25.19 4.83
C GLY A 667 -16.72 -23.97 5.33
N VAL A 668 -16.80 -22.91 4.51
CA VAL A 668 -17.52 -21.66 4.82
C VAL A 668 -18.99 -21.98 5.07
N ASP A 669 -19.56 -22.85 4.25
CA ASP A 669 -20.93 -23.34 4.37
C ASP A 669 -21.22 -24.07 5.69
N ARG A 670 -20.29 -24.93 6.14
CA ARG A 670 -20.42 -25.63 7.42
C ARG A 670 -20.41 -24.64 8.59
N VAL A 671 -19.55 -23.63 8.53
CA VAL A 671 -19.50 -22.56 9.55
C VAL A 671 -20.79 -21.73 9.52
N ARG A 672 -21.27 -21.36 8.33
CA ARG A 672 -22.53 -20.63 8.11
C ARG A 672 -23.74 -21.36 8.72
N ARG A 673 -23.81 -22.69 8.56
CA ARG A 673 -24.88 -23.54 9.13
C ARG A 673 -24.71 -23.86 10.62
N GLY A 674 -23.62 -23.44 11.26
CA GLY A 674 -23.35 -23.71 12.67
C GLY A 674 -23.01 -25.17 12.97
N GLU A 675 -22.50 -25.92 11.98
CA GLU A 675 -22.15 -27.35 12.12
C GLU A 675 -20.79 -27.55 12.82
N VAL A 676 -20.05 -26.47 13.05
CA VAL A 676 -18.73 -26.47 13.68
C VAL A 676 -18.85 -26.00 15.13
N THR A 677 -18.49 -26.86 16.09
CA THR A 677 -18.60 -26.54 17.52
C THR A 677 -17.32 -26.89 18.28
N GLY A 678 -16.83 -25.96 19.10
CA GLY A 678 -15.67 -26.15 19.98
C GLY A 678 -14.30 -26.20 19.29
N LYS A 679 -14.25 -26.09 17.96
CA LYS A 679 -13.04 -26.20 17.14
C LYS A 679 -13.12 -25.26 15.94
N LYS A 680 -11.99 -25.07 15.26
CA LYS A 680 -11.84 -24.30 14.03
C LYS A 680 -11.69 -25.24 12.83
N LEU A 681 -12.25 -24.90 11.67
CA LEU A 681 -11.88 -25.62 10.45
C LEU A 681 -10.55 -25.06 9.95
N SER A 682 -9.62 -25.95 9.62
CA SER A 682 -8.30 -25.62 9.07
C SER A 682 -8.18 -26.27 7.70
N ILE A 683 -7.78 -25.49 6.70
CA ILE A 683 -7.51 -25.95 5.34
C ILE A 683 -6.01 -25.81 5.10
N SER A 684 -5.32 -26.88 4.71
CA SER A 684 -3.90 -26.84 4.34
C SER A 684 -3.75 -26.72 2.82
N LEU A 685 -2.75 -25.95 2.38
CA LEU A 685 -2.42 -25.74 0.97
C LEU A 685 -1.41 -26.75 0.43
#